data_AF-A0A959YTR2-F1
#
_entry.id   AF-A0A959YTR2-F1
#
_cell.length_a   1.000
_cell.length_b   1.000
_cell.length_c   1.000
_cell.angle_alpha   90.00
_cell.angle_beta   90.00
_cell.angle_gamma   90.00
#
_symmetry.space_group_name_H-M   'P 1'
#
loop_
_entity.id
_entity.type
_entity.pdbx_description
1 polymer ?
#
loop_
_entity_poly.entity_id
_entity_poly.type
_entity_poly.pdbx_seq_one_letter_code
_entity_poly.pdbx_strand_id
1 'polypeptide(L)'
;MITDLRFFKGIIVLTIFLSTTQLNRAAIYESTPAGGYWSQPATWVGGIVPLSTTDTVYINSNVLLDMNVQIKDIIIDTNVTFQNATFTNYTLGIDGDLINYGTIQNNYYFLYINLWGGLYQHGVLSNYQLKLYNTQHDIDASQPLTVQYFNLANGAKDINVVSDTLHFIGTQVSVLGADFYFNDGLLTLDGGYMINGDIIANNLDINLVNGAYIGGTNITADYVGLYGTFNTLTNNFYGNSSDVVVEVVGILQNNSSANYVMTINGDLINNGTIQNNYYVLTLNITGDITNNGTWTNQTTNLSGAENQTIAFTQPFYGTYLNNANINGYFIASTDLEFVGTSVDLNGDTLYFSNSPASLTLSGGYLREYNIIGPGSPNEITIDLSSNAYLHDGTFTHDGIFLVNTFQFSGSLTCNGNLTVQGSMQNTSSSNYTATINGDVTNNGSISNNFYILTLNITGDIVNNGTWENQYTNLSGAEDQSMWLNNPYSGPFLTNTNGAGKILAQTNLIFNNTLFDMNLDTLVFMGASDSLVINGNNLREARIIREASKATGTLKVNLTNSAWTQDVRFFADQVDLFGVYQFSGDMKFYANMVVNHGLLRNYASSNYTAEVFGNLVNNGTIANNSYNLYVNVTGDITQNGSWTN
;
A
#
# COMPACT_ATOMS: atom_id res chain seq x y z
N MET A 1 -31.67 46.24 58.86
CA MET A 1 -32.17 47.63 58.72
C MET A 1 -32.61 47.77 57.26
N ILE A 2 -33.88 47.96 56.92
CA ILE A 2 -34.73 49.16 57.18
C ILE A 2 -34.09 50.40 56.53
N THR A 3 -34.68 51.19 55.63
CA THR A 3 -35.89 51.17 54.76
C THR A 3 -35.65 52.23 53.63
N ASP A 4 -36.47 52.52 52.62
CA ASP A 4 -37.92 52.31 52.38
C ASP A 4 -38.26 52.21 50.88
N LEU A 5 -39.48 51.76 50.56
CA LEU A 5 -40.12 51.92 49.24
C LEU A 5 -41.03 53.16 49.28
N ARG A 6 -40.97 54.09 48.31
CA ARG A 6 -42.11 55.02 48.11
C ARG A 6 -42.19 55.67 46.73
N PHE A 7 -43.43 55.95 46.33
CA PHE A 7 -43.85 56.19 44.95
C PHE A 7 -44.80 57.41 44.89
N PHE A 8 -44.83 58.10 43.75
CA PHE A 8 -45.89 59.02 43.27
C PHE A 8 -46.16 60.40 43.92
N LYS A 9 -45.93 61.48 43.15
CA LYS A 9 -46.92 62.43 42.55
C LYS A 9 -46.42 63.87 42.46
N GLY A 10 -46.43 64.41 41.24
CA GLY A 10 -46.27 65.82 40.94
C GLY A 10 -46.60 66.11 39.47
N ILE A 11 -47.81 66.58 39.19
CA ILE A 11 -48.23 67.03 37.84
C ILE A 11 -47.95 68.53 37.74
N ILE A 12 -47.11 68.93 36.78
CA ILE A 12 -47.11 70.29 36.22
C ILE A 12 -47.03 70.16 34.70
N VAL A 13 -47.94 70.84 34.00
CA VAL A 13 -47.98 70.95 32.54
C VAL A 13 -47.37 72.30 32.15
N LEU A 14 -46.35 72.29 31.31
CA LEU A 14 -45.90 73.44 30.52
C LEU A 14 -45.30 72.93 29.21
N THR A 15 -45.60 73.60 28.08
CA THR A 15 -45.56 72.95 26.76
C THR A 15 -44.74 73.76 25.74
N ILE A 16 -43.93 73.05 24.92
CA ILE A 16 -43.27 73.44 23.63
C ILE A 16 -42.20 74.57 23.78
N PHE A 17 -40.94 74.46 23.32
CA PHE A 17 -40.48 73.96 22.01
C PHE A 17 -39.15 73.16 21.99
N LEU A 18 -39.13 72.24 21.01
CA LEU A 18 -38.07 71.34 20.50
C LEU A 18 -36.62 71.50 20.98
N SER A 19 -36.09 70.42 21.58
CA SER A 19 -35.23 69.49 20.82
C SER A 19 -35.35 68.07 21.37
N THR A 20 -36.09 67.20 20.68
CA THR A 20 -36.14 65.77 21.00
C THR A 20 -34.87 65.10 20.49
N THR A 21 -33.83 65.08 21.32
CA THR A 21 -32.89 63.95 21.29
C THR A 21 -33.67 62.73 21.77
N GLN A 22 -34.27 61.99 20.83
CA GLN A 22 -34.68 60.63 21.12
C GLN A 22 -33.40 59.87 21.47
N LEU A 23 -33.22 59.60 22.77
CA LEU A 23 -32.37 58.51 23.20
C LEU A 23 -32.94 57.24 22.56
N ASN A 24 -32.22 56.67 21.59
CA ASN A 24 -32.53 55.39 20.99
C ASN A 24 -32.49 54.32 22.10
N ARG A 25 -33.62 54.13 22.78
CA ARG A 25 -33.85 52.99 23.64
C ARG A 25 -34.25 51.84 22.75
N ALA A 26 -33.62 50.69 22.93
CA ALA A 26 -34.08 49.45 22.32
C ALA A 26 -35.58 49.29 22.61
N ALA A 27 -36.36 49.17 21.55
CA ALA A 27 -37.81 49.08 21.60
C ALA A 27 -38.22 47.64 21.29
N ILE A 28 -39.16 47.11 22.08
CA ILE A 28 -39.67 45.76 21.94
C ILE A 28 -41.04 45.86 21.27
N TYR A 29 -41.24 45.10 20.19
CA TYR A 29 -42.48 45.04 19.44
C TYR A 29 -42.99 43.60 19.41
N GLU A 30 -44.30 43.43 19.55
CA GLU A 30 -44.97 42.13 19.47
C GLU A 30 -46.01 42.19 18.36
N SER A 31 -46.17 41.10 17.60
CA SER A 31 -47.28 41.01 16.65
C SER A 31 -48.63 40.81 17.38
N THR A 32 -49.70 41.40 16.87
CA THR A 32 -51.05 41.20 17.43
C THR A 32 -51.56 39.79 17.12
N PRO A 33 -52.51 39.21 17.90
CA PRO A 33 -53.02 37.86 17.64
C PRO A 33 -53.66 37.65 16.25
N ALA A 34 -53.98 38.72 15.52
CA ALA A 34 -54.50 38.65 14.16
C ALA A 34 -53.39 38.47 13.10
N GLY A 35 -52.14 38.83 13.42
CA GLY A 35 -51.05 38.90 12.48
C GLY A 35 -51.28 39.91 11.36
N GLY A 36 -50.63 39.71 10.22
CA GLY A 36 -50.82 40.54 9.03
C GLY A 36 -49.53 40.90 8.29
N TYR A 37 -49.61 41.95 7.48
CA TYR A 37 -48.48 42.49 6.72
C TYR A 37 -47.56 43.35 7.60
N TRP A 38 -46.24 43.22 7.45
CA TRP A 38 -45.25 43.96 8.25
C TRP A 38 -45.47 45.48 8.20
N SER A 39 -45.77 46.03 7.02
CA SER A 39 -46.01 47.47 6.82
C SER A 39 -47.22 48.04 7.55
N GLN A 40 -48.11 47.19 8.08
CA GLN A 40 -49.40 47.62 8.61
C GLN A 40 -49.34 47.84 10.14
N PRO A 41 -49.71 49.03 10.65
CA PRO A 41 -49.83 49.29 12.09
C PRO A 41 -50.69 48.26 12.84
N ALA A 42 -51.72 47.71 12.22
CA ALA A 42 -52.61 46.71 12.85
C ALA A 42 -51.93 45.37 13.17
N THR A 43 -50.81 45.07 12.51
CA THR A 43 -50.00 43.87 12.76
C THR A 43 -49.26 43.95 14.10
N TRP A 44 -49.06 45.17 14.66
CA TRP A 44 -48.18 45.40 15.80
C TRP A 44 -48.91 45.91 17.04
N VAL A 45 -48.57 45.35 18.20
CA VAL A 45 -49.07 45.82 19.50
C VAL A 45 -48.61 47.27 19.70
N GLY A 46 -49.57 48.18 19.92
CA GLY A 46 -49.31 49.62 20.03
C GLY A 46 -49.36 50.41 18.71
N GLY A 47 -49.51 49.75 17.56
CA GLY A 47 -49.72 50.43 16.27
C GLY A 47 -48.47 51.07 15.65
N ILE A 48 -47.28 50.66 16.07
CA ILE A 48 -45.99 51.16 15.56
C ILE A 48 -45.29 50.02 14.82
N VAL A 49 -44.88 50.27 13.58
CA VAL A 49 -44.15 49.30 12.75
C VAL A 49 -42.66 49.31 13.13
N PRO A 50 -42.04 48.16 13.45
CA PRO A 50 -40.60 48.06 13.68
C PRO A 50 -39.84 48.26 12.37
N LEU A 51 -38.88 49.18 12.37
CA LEU A 51 -38.14 49.67 11.20
C LEU A 51 -36.68 50.08 11.49
N SER A 52 -36.22 49.92 12.74
CA SER A 52 -34.90 50.36 13.20
C SER A 52 -34.01 49.18 13.60
N THR A 53 -32.71 49.30 13.32
CA THR A 53 -31.63 48.42 13.81
C THR A 53 -31.48 48.36 15.34
N THR A 54 -32.37 49.02 16.09
CA THR A 54 -32.47 48.96 17.56
C THR A 54 -33.74 48.25 18.05
N ASP A 55 -34.60 47.79 17.14
CA ASP A 55 -35.89 47.17 17.44
C ASP A 55 -35.74 45.65 17.64
N THR A 56 -36.21 45.13 18.77
CA THR A 56 -36.35 43.69 19.04
C THR A 56 -37.80 43.28 18.75
N VAL A 57 -38.00 42.27 17.90
CA VAL A 57 -39.33 41.90 17.37
C VAL A 57 -39.73 40.49 17.79
N TYR A 58 -40.89 40.35 18.42
CA TYR A 58 -41.52 39.06 18.74
C TYR A 58 -42.68 38.78 17.79
N ILE A 59 -42.61 37.67 17.07
CA ILE A 59 -43.65 37.20 16.16
C ILE A 59 -44.46 36.12 16.90
N ASN A 60 -45.61 36.54 17.42
CA ASN A 60 -46.56 35.74 18.21
C ASN A 60 -47.78 35.28 17.38
N SER A 61 -47.74 35.49 16.05
CA SER A 61 -48.81 35.22 15.09
C SER A 61 -48.26 35.22 13.66
N ASN A 62 -49.05 34.80 12.67
CA ASN A 62 -48.59 34.78 11.28
C ASN A 62 -48.31 36.19 10.70
N VAL A 63 -47.08 36.44 10.25
CA VAL A 63 -46.65 37.74 9.71
C VAL A 63 -46.09 37.59 8.29
N LEU A 64 -46.52 38.50 7.41
CA LEU A 64 -46.11 38.59 6.02
C LEU A 64 -45.16 39.79 5.81
N LEU A 65 -43.89 39.53 5.50
CA LEU A 65 -42.94 40.58 5.14
C LEU A 65 -43.25 41.14 3.74
N ASP A 66 -43.79 42.36 3.70
CA ASP A 66 -44.20 43.08 2.47
C ASP A 66 -43.38 44.33 2.17
N MET A 67 -42.26 44.49 2.88
CA MET A 67 -41.26 45.54 2.64
C MET A 67 -39.88 45.04 3.08
N ASN A 68 -38.82 45.59 2.51
CA ASN A 68 -37.47 45.36 3.04
C ASN A 68 -37.33 46.12 4.36
N VAL A 69 -36.79 45.46 5.39
CA VAL A 69 -36.62 46.03 6.72
C VAL A 69 -35.31 45.55 7.35
N GLN A 70 -34.75 46.36 8.25
CA GLN A 70 -33.58 46.01 9.05
C GLN A 70 -33.91 46.29 10.52
N ILE A 71 -33.75 45.28 11.38
CA ILE A 71 -34.09 45.30 12.80
C ILE A 71 -32.91 44.83 13.65
N LYS A 72 -33.01 44.91 14.99
CA LYS A 72 -32.00 44.38 15.89
C LYS A 72 -32.12 42.86 15.99
N ASP A 73 -33.09 42.36 16.75
CA ASP A 73 -33.28 40.93 17.01
C ASP A 73 -34.69 40.50 16.59
N ILE A 74 -34.88 39.22 16.28
CA ILE A 74 -36.20 38.65 16.04
C ILE A 74 -36.37 37.30 16.70
N ILE A 75 -37.52 37.12 17.35
CA ILE A 75 -37.94 35.91 18.04
C ILE A 75 -39.24 35.43 17.39
N ILE A 76 -39.25 34.23 16.82
CA ILE A 76 -40.43 33.58 16.24
C ILE A 76 -40.95 32.54 17.23
N ASP A 77 -42.19 32.70 17.71
CA ASP A 77 -42.82 31.76 18.65
C ASP A 77 -43.23 30.44 17.97
N THR A 78 -43.46 29.41 18.77
CA THR A 78 -43.98 28.11 18.35
C THR A 78 -45.30 28.22 17.58
N ASN A 79 -45.49 27.37 16.57
CA ASN A 79 -46.72 27.26 15.77
C ASN A 79 -47.12 28.50 14.94
N VAL A 80 -46.26 29.51 14.80
CA VAL A 80 -46.50 30.67 13.92
C VAL A 80 -45.70 30.54 12.61
N THR A 81 -46.13 31.26 11.57
CA THR A 81 -45.40 31.36 10.30
C THR A 81 -44.96 32.80 10.03
N PHE A 82 -43.65 33.00 9.87
CA PHE A 82 -43.07 34.19 9.26
C PHE A 82 -42.66 33.87 7.82
N GLN A 83 -43.16 34.64 6.86
CA GLN A 83 -42.84 34.45 5.44
C GLN A 83 -42.97 35.78 4.69
N ASN A 84 -42.50 35.85 3.45
CA ASN A 84 -42.69 37.04 2.62
C ASN A 84 -44.12 37.15 2.05
N ALA A 85 -44.51 38.36 1.64
CA ALA A 85 -45.75 38.59 0.91
C ALA A 85 -45.64 38.15 -0.56
N THR A 86 -46.78 37.84 -1.19
CA THR A 86 -46.86 37.23 -2.53
C THR A 86 -46.60 38.20 -3.71
N PHE A 87 -45.91 39.32 -3.48
CA PHE A 87 -45.78 40.39 -4.48
C PHE A 87 -44.41 40.43 -5.18
N THR A 88 -43.34 40.16 -4.43
CA THR A 88 -41.96 40.18 -4.91
C THR A 88 -41.05 39.49 -3.87
N ASN A 89 -39.78 39.37 -4.20
CA ASN A 89 -38.73 39.03 -3.25
C ASN A 89 -38.58 40.13 -2.19
N TYR A 90 -38.38 39.75 -0.93
CA TYR A 90 -38.15 40.68 0.19
C TYR A 90 -36.95 40.23 1.04
N THR A 91 -36.28 41.21 1.65
CA THR A 91 -35.11 41.02 2.50
C THR A 91 -35.40 41.47 3.93
N LEU A 92 -35.19 40.58 4.89
CA LEU A 92 -35.08 40.90 6.31
C LEU A 92 -33.60 41.03 6.70
N GLY A 93 -33.19 42.19 7.21
CA GLY A 93 -31.90 42.38 7.87
C GLY A 93 -32.04 42.30 9.38
N ILE A 94 -31.11 41.62 10.05
CA ILE A 94 -31.13 41.35 11.49
C ILE A 94 -29.72 41.67 12.04
N ASP A 95 -29.58 42.78 12.75
CA ASP A 95 -28.29 43.29 13.26
C ASP A 95 -27.77 42.52 14.48
N GLY A 96 -28.66 41.79 15.16
CA GLY A 96 -28.42 40.89 16.28
C GLY A 96 -29.02 39.51 16.01
N ASP A 97 -29.71 38.92 16.99
CA ASP A 97 -30.00 37.48 16.97
C ASP A 97 -31.31 37.11 16.24
N LEU A 98 -31.27 35.96 15.55
CA LEU A 98 -32.44 35.26 15.00
C LEU A 98 -32.74 34.04 15.86
N ILE A 99 -33.83 34.08 16.62
CA ILE A 99 -34.32 32.96 17.44
C ILE A 99 -35.63 32.44 16.83
N ASN A 100 -35.68 31.16 16.43
CA ASN A 100 -36.82 30.60 15.71
C ASN A 100 -37.33 29.30 16.30
N TYR A 101 -38.50 29.35 16.94
CA TYR A 101 -39.28 28.18 17.38
C TYR A 101 -40.47 27.85 16.45
N GLY A 102 -40.73 28.70 15.45
CA GLY A 102 -41.87 28.58 14.52
C GLY A 102 -41.46 28.13 13.12
N THR A 103 -42.16 28.63 12.10
CA THR A 103 -41.84 28.37 10.69
C THR A 103 -41.37 29.66 10.01
N ILE A 104 -40.15 29.65 9.48
CA ILE A 104 -39.64 30.66 8.56
C ILE A 104 -39.56 30.03 7.17
N GLN A 105 -40.30 30.55 6.19
CA GLN A 105 -40.37 29.96 4.86
C GLN A 105 -40.52 30.98 3.72
N ASN A 106 -40.24 30.54 2.50
CA ASN A 106 -40.71 31.26 1.31
C ASN A 106 -42.23 31.15 1.18
N ASN A 107 -42.85 32.20 0.67
CA ASN A 107 -44.20 32.17 0.13
C ASN A 107 -44.11 31.96 -1.40
N TYR A 108 -44.83 32.74 -2.21
CA TYR A 108 -44.73 32.65 -3.67
C TYR A 108 -43.38 33.11 -4.26
N TYR A 109 -42.72 34.07 -3.61
CA TYR A 109 -41.43 34.66 -4.01
C TYR A 109 -40.34 34.35 -2.97
N PHE A 110 -39.10 34.75 -3.21
CA PHE A 110 -37.97 34.45 -2.33
C PHE A 110 -37.88 35.37 -1.11
N LEU A 111 -37.75 34.77 0.07
CA LEU A 111 -37.38 35.44 1.32
C LEU A 111 -35.86 35.35 1.54
N TYR A 112 -35.21 36.51 1.54
CA TYR A 112 -33.80 36.67 1.88
C TYR A 112 -33.67 37.11 3.33
N ILE A 113 -32.75 36.50 4.07
CA ILE A 113 -32.38 36.90 5.43
C ILE A 113 -30.90 37.26 5.42
N ASN A 114 -30.57 38.48 5.87
CA ASN A 114 -29.21 38.93 6.13
C ASN A 114 -29.05 39.04 7.65
N LEU A 115 -28.14 38.27 8.23
CA LEU A 115 -27.98 38.13 9.68
C LEU A 115 -26.56 38.56 10.12
N TRP A 116 -26.49 39.41 11.13
CA TRP A 116 -25.26 39.92 11.76
C TRP A 116 -25.12 39.48 13.24
N GLY A 117 -26.00 38.63 13.77
CA GLY A 117 -25.86 38.00 15.09
C GLY A 117 -26.01 36.47 15.03
N GLY A 118 -26.36 35.87 16.17
CA GLY A 118 -26.49 34.42 16.30
C GLY A 118 -27.74 33.85 15.62
N LEU A 119 -27.68 32.56 15.28
CA LEU A 119 -28.79 31.76 14.76
C LEU A 119 -29.17 30.67 15.78
N TYR A 120 -30.35 30.80 16.37
CA TYR A 120 -30.90 29.83 17.31
C TYR A 120 -32.13 29.17 16.68
N GLN A 121 -31.91 28.02 16.03
CA GLN A 121 -32.87 27.35 15.16
C GLN A 121 -33.48 26.11 15.83
N HIS A 122 -34.73 26.22 16.26
CA HIS A 122 -35.47 25.16 16.94
C HIS A 122 -36.77 24.76 16.24
N GLY A 123 -37.23 25.54 15.26
CA GLY A 123 -38.40 25.26 14.42
C GLY A 123 -38.03 24.83 12.99
N VAL A 124 -38.74 25.38 11.99
CA VAL A 124 -38.48 25.17 10.55
C VAL A 124 -37.85 26.42 9.93
N LEU A 125 -36.80 26.26 9.12
CA LEU A 125 -36.17 27.32 8.34
C LEU A 125 -35.95 26.85 6.89
N SER A 126 -36.84 27.29 5.99
CA SER A 126 -36.95 26.85 4.58
C SER A 126 -37.07 28.04 3.61
N ASN A 127 -36.45 29.17 3.94
CA ASN A 127 -36.39 30.34 3.07
C ASN A 127 -35.34 30.17 1.94
N TYR A 128 -35.29 31.13 1.02
CA TYR A 128 -34.42 31.03 -0.17
C TYR A 128 -32.94 31.19 0.18
N GLN A 129 -32.59 32.22 0.96
CA GLN A 129 -31.20 32.45 1.36
C GLN A 129 -31.12 32.98 2.78
N LEU A 130 -30.34 32.31 3.62
CA LEU A 130 -29.77 32.89 4.83
C LEU A 130 -28.34 33.31 4.48
N LYS A 131 -28.02 34.58 4.74
CA LYS A 131 -26.69 35.11 4.52
C LYS A 131 -26.14 35.77 5.77
N LEU A 132 -24.99 35.30 6.21
CA LEU A 132 -24.30 35.77 7.41
C LEU A 132 -23.35 36.93 7.06
N TYR A 133 -23.20 37.91 7.96
CA TYR A 133 -22.45 39.15 7.73
C TYR A 133 -21.65 39.61 8.96
N ASN A 134 -20.34 39.77 8.78
CA ASN A 134 -19.43 40.66 9.54
C ASN A 134 -19.45 40.60 11.09
N THR A 135 -19.86 39.49 11.68
CA THR A 135 -19.61 39.14 13.08
C THR A 135 -19.08 37.71 13.18
N GLN A 136 -18.68 37.30 14.39
CA GLN A 136 -18.62 35.88 14.74
C GLN A 136 -20.08 35.43 14.96
N HIS A 137 -20.46 34.29 14.41
CA HIS A 137 -21.83 33.79 14.47
C HIS A 137 -21.93 32.55 15.34
N ASP A 138 -22.61 32.63 16.48
CA ASP A 138 -23.02 31.46 17.24
C ASP A 138 -24.21 30.79 16.53
N ILE A 139 -24.13 29.48 16.26
CA ILE A 139 -25.21 28.68 15.69
C ILE A 139 -25.57 27.55 16.65
N ASP A 140 -26.81 27.57 17.15
CA ASP A 140 -27.45 26.47 17.86
C ASP A 140 -28.62 25.97 17.01
N ALA A 141 -28.49 24.79 16.41
CA ALA A 141 -29.49 24.23 15.51
C ALA A 141 -29.97 22.86 16.00
N SER A 142 -31.06 22.85 16.78
CA SER A 142 -31.71 21.61 17.23
C SER A 142 -32.68 21.01 16.21
N GLN A 143 -32.81 21.62 15.02
CA GLN A 143 -33.58 21.13 13.87
C GLN A 143 -32.79 21.38 12.57
N PRO A 144 -33.02 20.58 11.51
CA PRO A 144 -32.26 20.73 10.26
C PRO A 144 -32.51 22.08 9.55
N LEU A 145 -31.44 22.63 8.98
CA LEU A 145 -31.46 23.81 8.13
C LEU A 145 -31.86 23.38 6.71
N THR A 146 -33.04 23.83 6.26
CA THR A 146 -33.61 23.50 4.93
C THR A 146 -33.62 24.70 3.97
N VAL A 147 -32.79 25.71 4.27
CA VAL A 147 -32.60 26.89 3.44
C VAL A 147 -31.93 26.49 2.12
N GLN A 148 -32.33 27.08 0.99
CA GLN A 148 -31.75 26.70 -0.31
C GLN A 148 -30.27 27.13 -0.41
N TYR A 149 -29.94 28.32 0.09
CA TYR A 149 -28.58 28.86 0.13
C TYR A 149 -28.20 29.31 1.54
N PHE A 150 -27.13 28.74 2.08
CA PHE A 150 -26.48 29.23 3.30
C PHE A 150 -25.14 29.84 2.90
N ASN A 151 -25.11 31.17 2.84
CA ASN A 151 -23.98 31.92 2.28
C ASN A 151 -23.34 32.79 3.36
N LEU A 152 -22.03 33.00 3.29
CA LEU A 152 -21.37 34.04 4.06
C LEU A 152 -21.13 35.27 3.16
N ALA A 153 -21.09 36.45 3.77
CA ALA A 153 -20.62 37.65 3.10
C ALA A 153 -19.08 37.66 3.06
N ASN A 154 -18.50 38.21 1.98
CA ASN A 154 -17.06 38.41 1.90
C ASN A 154 -16.59 39.30 3.06
N GLY A 155 -15.71 38.77 3.92
CA GLY A 155 -15.24 39.43 5.15
C GLY A 155 -16.08 39.16 6.40
N ALA A 156 -17.06 38.24 6.35
CA ALA A 156 -17.63 37.64 7.56
C ALA A 156 -16.55 36.87 8.33
N LYS A 157 -16.74 36.72 9.64
CA LYS A 157 -15.85 35.90 10.48
C LYS A 157 -16.48 34.52 10.73
N ASP A 158 -15.61 33.68 11.26
CA ASP A 158 -15.80 32.40 11.94
C ASP A 158 -17.22 32.15 12.48
N ILE A 159 -17.76 30.98 12.15
CA ILE A 159 -18.98 30.43 12.72
C ILE A 159 -18.60 29.54 13.89
N ASN A 160 -19.16 29.80 15.07
CA ASN A 160 -19.07 28.93 16.22
C ASN A 160 -20.34 28.07 16.30
N VAL A 161 -20.21 26.77 16.08
CA VAL A 161 -21.33 25.83 16.19
C VAL A 161 -21.45 25.41 17.65
N VAL A 162 -22.48 25.92 18.31
CA VAL A 162 -22.78 25.72 19.73
C VAL A 162 -23.50 24.40 19.97
N SER A 163 -24.22 23.88 18.97
CA SER A 163 -24.89 22.59 19.02
C SER A 163 -23.96 21.43 18.62
N ASP A 164 -24.01 20.31 19.36
CA ASP A 164 -23.27 19.07 19.07
C ASP A 164 -23.53 18.51 17.65
N THR A 165 -24.61 18.94 17.00
CA THR A 165 -24.98 18.54 15.65
C THR A 165 -25.30 19.76 14.79
N LEU A 166 -24.91 19.72 13.51
CA LEU A 166 -25.37 20.65 12.48
C LEU A 166 -25.83 19.85 11.26
N HIS A 167 -27.09 19.99 10.88
CA HIS A 167 -27.70 19.22 9.79
C HIS A 167 -28.29 20.16 8.74
N PHE A 168 -27.82 20.03 7.50
CA PHE A 168 -28.38 20.71 6.33
C PHE A 168 -29.13 19.72 5.43
N ILE A 169 -30.30 20.11 4.90
CA ILE A 169 -31.07 19.30 3.94
C ILE A 169 -31.28 20.10 2.65
N GLY A 170 -30.71 19.63 1.55
CA GLY A 170 -30.79 20.25 0.23
C GLY A 170 -30.08 21.60 0.09
N THR A 171 -29.38 22.06 1.12
CA THR A 171 -28.73 23.38 1.19
C THR A 171 -27.43 23.43 0.39
N GLN A 172 -27.22 24.54 -0.30
CA GLN A 172 -25.94 24.90 -0.89
C GLN A 172 -25.21 25.83 0.09
N VAL A 173 -24.17 25.31 0.74
CA VAL A 173 -23.36 26.02 1.73
C VAL A 173 -22.11 26.57 1.04
N SER A 174 -21.91 27.89 1.12
CA SER A 174 -20.74 28.58 0.57
C SER A 174 -20.16 29.54 1.61
N VAL A 175 -19.03 29.15 2.18
CA VAL A 175 -18.40 29.81 3.35
C VAL A 175 -17.38 30.90 2.98
N LEU A 176 -16.98 30.99 1.72
CA LEU A 176 -16.13 32.05 1.14
C LEU A 176 -14.85 32.40 1.94
N GLY A 177 -14.21 31.39 2.55
CA GLY A 177 -12.96 31.55 3.30
C GLY A 177 -13.11 31.99 4.75
N ALA A 178 -14.27 31.72 5.36
CA ALA A 178 -14.45 31.69 6.81
C ALA A 178 -14.68 30.25 7.29
N ASP A 179 -14.46 30.01 8.58
CA ASP A 179 -14.35 28.66 9.12
C ASP A 179 -15.56 28.30 9.99
N PHE A 180 -15.93 27.01 10.02
CA PHE A 180 -16.83 26.45 11.03
C PHE A 180 -16.02 25.86 12.20
N TYR A 181 -16.21 26.38 13.40
CA TYR A 181 -15.66 25.85 14.64
C TYR A 181 -16.71 24.98 15.34
N PHE A 182 -16.37 23.72 15.59
CA PHE A 182 -17.09 22.81 16.49
C PHE A 182 -16.21 22.57 17.73
N ASN A 183 -16.80 22.10 18.83
CA ASN A 183 -16.02 21.46 19.90
C ASN A 183 -15.78 20.00 19.51
N ASP A 184 -16.63 19.11 19.99
CA ASP A 184 -16.90 17.83 19.33
C ASP A 184 -18.24 17.95 18.58
N GLY A 185 -18.43 17.24 17.47
CA GLY A 185 -19.76 17.26 16.84
C GLY A 185 -19.96 16.42 15.59
N LEU A 186 -21.18 16.49 15.06
CA LEU A 186 -21.62 15.83 13.83
C LEU A 186 -22.12 16.85 12.80
N LEU A 187 -21.45 16.91 11.64
CA LEU A 187 -21.94 17.61 10.45
C LEU A 187 -22.66 16.62 9.53
N THR A 188 -23.95 16.84 9.28
CA THR A 188 -24.73 16.07 8.29
C THR A 188 -25.13 16.94 7.11
N LEU A 189 -24.85 16.48 5.88
CA LEU A 189 -25.43 17.05 4.65
C LEU A 189 -26.32 15.98 3.99
N ASP A 190 -27.62 16.23 3.96
CA ASP A 190 -28.62 15.43 3.24
C ASP A 190 -28.92 16.10 1.88
N GLY A 191 -28.21 15.64 0.84
CA GLY A 191 -28.13 16.36 -0.42
C GLY A 191 -27.43 17.73 -0.29
N GLY A 192 -27.46 18.53 -1.36
CA GLY A 192 -26.78 19.82 -1.38
C GLY A 192 -25.25 19.68 -1.41
N TYR A 193 -24.53 20.69 -0.90
CA TYR A 193 -23.06 20.67 -0.82
C TYR A 193 -22.50 21.72 0.15
N MET A 194 -21.23 21.55 0.55
CA MET A 194 -20.43 22.59 1.21
C MET A 194 -19.12 22.84 0.47
N ILE A 195 -18.78 24.11 0.21
CA ILE A 195 -17.56 24.49 -0.52
C ILE A 195 -16.91 25.79 0.00
N ASN A 196 -15.61 25.92 -0.26
CA ASN A 196 -14.80 27.14 -0.10
C ASN A 196 -14.73 27.70 1.33
N GLY A 197 -14.32 26.89 2.29
CA GLY A 197 -14.07 27.32 3.67
C GLY A 197 -13.80 26.12 4.55
N ASP A 198 -13.18 26.36 5.71
CA ASP A 198 -12.56 25.30 6.51
C ASP A 198 -13.47 24.87 7.67
N ILE A 199 -13.22 23.68 8.21
CA ILE A 199 -13.89 23.15 9.38
C ILE A 199 -12.84 22.83 10.42
N ILE A 200 -13.03 23.29 11.65
CA ILE A 200 -12.11 23.14 12.78
C ILE A 200 -12.90 22.52 13.93
N ALA A 201 -12.40 21.45 14.52
CA ALA A 201 -13.03 20.73 15.63
C ALA A 201 -11.97 20.04 16.50
N ASN A 202 -12.32 19.61 17.71
CA ASN A 202 -11.53 18.62 18.44
C ASN A 202 -11.70 17.25 17.76
N ASN A 203 -12.94 16.78 17.66
CA ASN A 203 -13.33 15.55 16.95
C ASN A 203 -14.59 15.83 16.12
N LEU A 204 -14.67 15.29 14.90
CA LEU A 204 -15.78 15.57 13.98
C LEU A 204 -16.28 14.32 13.25
N ASP A 205 -17.55 13.99 13.39
CA ASP A 205 -18.21 13.05 12.48
C ASP A 205 -18.80 13.83 11.29
N ILE A 206 -18.61 13.32 10.08
CA ILE A 206 -19.22 13.87 8.86
C ILE A 206 -20.06 12.79 8.19
N ASN A 207 -21.36 13.05 8.04
CA ASN A 207 -22.31 12.15 7.38
C ASN A 207 -22.86 12.80 6.10
N LEU A 208 -22.45 12.30 4.94
CA LEU A 208 -22.94 12.78 3.65
C LEU A 208 -23.93 11.78 3.05
N VAL A 209 -25.18 12.18 2.82
CA VAL A 209 -26.22 11.32 2.25
C VAL A 209 -26.90 11.96 1.04
N ASN A 210 -27.68 11.17 0.29
CA ASN A 210 -28.49 11.62 -0.86
C ASN A 210 -27.71 12.45 -1.90
N GLY A 211 -26.44 12.10 -2.14
CA GLY A 211 -25.60 12.73 -3.15
C GLY A 211 -24.89 14.02 -2.71
N ALA A 212 -24.93 14.35 -1.41
CA ALA A 212 -24.14 15.46 -0.86
C ALA A 212 -22.63 15.29 -1.10
N TYR A 213 -21.93 16.41 -1.18
CA TYR A 213 -20.47 16.46 -1.33
C TYR A 213 -19.86 17.66 -0.58
N ILE A 214 -18.58 17.53 -0.21
CA ILE A 214 -17.76 18.62 0.34
C ILE A 214 -16.58 18.85 -0.61
N GLY A 215 -16.16 20.10 -0.81
CA GLY A 215 -15.08 20.39 -1.76
C GLY A 215 -14.33 21.71 -1.55
N GLY A 216 -13.00 21.64 -1.54
CA GLY A 216 -12.15 22.82 -1.36
C GLY A 216 -12.19 23.32 0.08
N THR A 217 -12.20 22.38 1.02
CA THR A 217 -12.31 22.58 2.46
C THR A 217 -11.14 21.87 3.14
N ASN A 218 -10.44 22.58 4.01
CA ASN A 218 -9.55 21.95 4.98
C ASN A 218 -10.37 21.54 6.21
N ILE A 219 -10.12 20.35 6.74
CA ILE A 219 -10.79 19.80 7.91
C ILE A 219 -9.70 19.58 8.96
N THR A 220 -9.71 20.40 10.01
CA THR A 220 -8.73 20.38 11.09
C THR A 220 -9.38 19.79 12.34
N ALA A 221 -9.04 18.55 12.68
CA ALA A 221 -9.51 17.86 13.87
C ALA A 221 -8.59 16.69 14.21
N ASP A 222 -8.46 16.32 15.48
CA ASP A 222 -7.59 15.21 15.88
C ASP A 222 -8.17 13.84 15.45
N TYR A 223 -9.49 13.75 15.31
CA TYR A 223 -10.20 12.61 14.72
C TYR A 223 -11.34 13.06 13.79
N VAL A 224 -11.51 12.37 12.65
CA VAL A 224 -12.64 12.56 11.73
C VAL A 224 -13.27 11.23 11.29
N GLY A 225 -14.54 11.01 11.65
CA GLY A 225 -15.33 9.86 11.22
C GLY A 225 -16.13 10.15 9.94
N LEU A 226 -15.96 9.36 8.88
CA LEU A 226 -16.62 9.53 7.59
C LEU A 226 -17.75 8.50 7.38
N TYR A 227 -18.99 8.99 7.45
CA TYR A 227 -20.23 8.21 7.34
C TYR A 227 -21.00 8.52 6.04
N GLY A 228 -21.90 7.61 5.67
CA GLY A 228 -22.71 7.72 4.46
C GLY A 228 -21.87 7.50 3.20
N THR A 229 -21.91 8.44 2.26
CA THR A 229 -21.05 8.46 1.07
C THR A 229 -20.33 9.80 0.98
N PHE A 230 -19.13 9.86 1.54
CA PHE A 230 -18.26 11.03 1.49
C PHE A 230 -17.75 11.24 0.06
N ASN A 231 -18.47 12.05 -0.72
CA ASN A 231 -18.08 12.48 -2.05
C ASN A 231 -17.11 13.66 -1.93
N THR A 232 -15.82 13.43 -2.19
CA THR A 232 -14.78 14.48 -2.13
C THR A 232 -14.61 15.21 -3.45
N LEU A 233 -14.36 16.52 -3.39
CA LEU A 233 -13.55 17.22 -4.39
C LEU A 233 -12.08 17.22 -3.90
N THR A 234 -11.46 18.38 -3.73
CA THR A 234 -10.10 18.57 -3.20
C THR A 234 -10.11 18.95 -1.72
N ASN A 235 -10.38 17.99 -0.84
CA ASN A 235 -10.39 18.22 0.61
C ASN A 235 -9.06 17.75 1.24
N ASN A 236 -8.65 18.45 2.29
CA ASN A 236 -7.44 18.11 3.05
C ASN A 236 -7.80 17.93 4.53
N PHE A 237 -7.21 16.94 5.20
CA PHE A 237 -7.39 16.70 6.64
C PHE A 237 -6.08 17.00 7.39
N TYR A 238 -6.18 17.60 8.58
CA TYR A 238 -5.07 17.97 9.46
C TYR A 238 -5.47 17.74 10.93
N GLY A 239 -4.53 17.40 11.82
CA GLY A 239 -4.81 17.40 13.26
C GLY A 239 -4.62 18.78 13.88
N ASN A 240 -5.13 18.99 15.11
CA ASN A 240 -5.03 20.29 15.79
C ASN A 240 -3.61 20.57 16.31
N SER A 241 -2.93 19.51 16.77
CA SER A 241 -1.58 19.60 17.34
C SER A 241 -0.65 18.43 16.99
N SER A 242 -1.17 17.44 16.28
CA SER A 242 -0.48 16.25 15.77
C SER A 242 -1.07 15.89 14.40
N ASP A 243 -0.73 14.71 13.90
CA ASP A 243 -1.42 14.06 12.80
C ASP A 243 -2.90 13.78 13.17
N VAL A 244 -3.80 13.82 12.17
CA VAL A 244 -5.23 13.47 12.30
C VAL A 244 -5.45 11.98 12.12
N VAL A 245 -6.43 11.39 12.81
CA VAL A 245 -6.96 10.06 12.46
C VAL A 245 -8.24 10.22 11.64
N VAL A 246 -8.23 9.79 10.37
CA VAL A 246 -9.45 9.72 9.53
C VAL A 246 -9.96 8.28 9.50
N GLU A 247 -11.20 8.06 9.95
CA GLU A 247 -11.86 6.75 9.89
C GLU A 247 -12.96 6.72 8.81
N VAL A 248 -12.79 5.88 7.79
CA VAL A 248 -13.84 5.60 6.80
C VAL A 248 -14.74 4.49 7.32
N VAL A 249 -15.94 4.86 7.78
CA VAL A 249 -16.99 3.91 8.22
C VAL A 249 -17.99 3.63 7.10
N GLY A 250 -18.29 4.65 6.28
CA GLY A 250 -19.17 4.57 5.11
C GLY A 250 -18.41 4.29 3.82
N ILE A 251 -18.74 5.06 2.77
CA ILE A 251 -18.03 5.05 1.48
C ILE A 251 -17.25 6.36 1.33
N LEU A 252 -15.94 6.28 1.14
CA LEU A 252 -15.10 7.38 0.65
C LEU A 252 -14.90 7.23 -0.85
N GLN A 253 -15.29 8.25 -1.63
CA GLN A 253 -15.08 8.29 -3.07
C GLN A 253 -14.93 9.72 -3.59
N ASN A 254 -14.36 9.89 -4.78
CA ASN A 254 -14.40 11.17 -5.48
C ASN A 254 -15.82 11.50 -5.98
N ASN A 255 -16.10 12.79 -6.15
CA ASN A 255 -17.28 13.23 -6.87
C ASN A 255 -17.22 12.80 -8.35
N SER A 256 -18.37 12.51 -8.96
CA SER A 256 -18.48 11.98 -10.32
C SER A 256 -18.15 12.96 -11.45
N SER A 257 -17.73 14.19 -11.15
CA SER A 257 -17.49 15.25 -12.13
C SER A 257 -16.06 15.36 -12.67
N ALA A 258 -15.04 14.92 -11.93
CA ALA A 258 -13.65 14.94 -12.39
C ALA A 258 -12.74 13.97 -11.61
N ASN A 259 -11.47 13.89 -12.01
CA ASN A 259 -10.40 13.29 -11.20
C ASN A 259 -10.12 14.20 -10.00
N TYR A 260 -9.99 13.63 -8.81
CA TYR A 260 -9.76 14.38 -7.58
C TYR A 260 -8.65 13.78 -6.71
N VAL A 261 -8.00 14.65 -5.95
CA VAL A 261 -6.97 14.32 -4.96
C VAL A 261 -7.49 14.72 -3.59
N MET A 262 -7.43 13.81 -2.64
CA MET A 262 -7.63 14.10 -1.21
C MET A 262 -6.29 13.92 -0.49
N THR A 263 -6.00 14.82 0.46
CA THR A 263 -4.80 14.74 1.30
C THR A 263 -5.19 14.48 2.74
N ILE A 264 -4.55 13.52 3.40
CA ILE A 264 -4.72 13.22 4.83
C ILE A 264 -3.35 13.40 5.46
N ASN A 265 -3.20 14.46 6.26
CA ASN A 265 -1.97 14.75 6.99
C ASN A 265 -2.02 14.03 8.35
N GLY A 266 -2.04 12.69 8.26
CA GLY A 266 -2.13 11.76 9.37
C GLY A 266 -2.57 10.37 8.92
N ASP A 267 -3.17 9.62 9.85
CA ASP A 267 -3.55 8.22 9.69
C ASP A 267 -4.88 8.05 8.92
N LEU A 268 -4.99 6.94 8.18
CA LEU A 268 -6.24 6.52 7.54
C LEU A 268 -6.63 5.09 7.93
N ILE A 269 -7.77 4.96 8.60
CA ILE A 269 -8.40 3.69 8.95
C ILE A 269 -9.59 3.45 8.02
N ASN A 270 -9.55 2.38 7.23
CA ASN A 270 -10.67 1.95 6.40
C ASN A 270 -11.44 0.80 7.05
N ASN A 271 -12.62 1.08 7.61
CA ASN A 271 -13.58 0.10 8.10
C ASN A 271 -14.78 -0.10 7.15
N GLY A 272 -14.88 0.71 6.09
CA GLY A 272 -15.95 0.71 5.10
C GLY A 272 -15.46 0.43 3.68
N THR A 273 -15.70 1.36 2.76
CA THR A 273 -15.27 1.25 1.35
C THR A 273 -14.55 2.52 0.87
N ILE A 274 -13.31 2.38 0.40
CA ILE A 274 -12.59 3.41 -0.34
C ILE A 274 -12.59 3.01 -1.81
N GLN A 275 -13.14 3.86 -2.70
CA GLN A 275 -13.27 3.52 -4.12
C GLN A 275 -13.15 4.72 -5.06
N ASN A 276 -12.89 4.45 -6.33
CA ASN A 276 -13.21 5.39 -7.40
C ASN A 276 -14.74 5.46 -7.58
N ASN A 277 -15.26 6.63 -7.91
CA ASN A 277 -16.58 6.81 -8.49
C ASN A 277 -16.46 6.69 -10.02
N TYR A 278 -17.00 7.63 -10.80
CA TYR A 278 -16.90 7.64 -12.26
C TYR A 278 -15.48 7.97 -12.78
N TYR A 279 -14.73 8.77 -12.03
CA TYR A 279 -13.38 9.25 -12.36
C TYR A 279 -12.36 8.80 -11.30
N VAL A 280 -11.09 9.17 -11.46
CA VAL A 280 -9.99 8.79 -10.56
C VAL A 280 -10.06 9.49 -9.19
N LEU A 281 -9.97 8.71 -8.11
CA LEU A 281 -9.61 9.16 -6.77
C LEU A 281 -8.13 8.85 -6.49
N THR A 282 -7.34 9.89 -6.20
CA THR A 282 -6.00 9.77 -5.61
C THR A 282 -6.05 10.15 -4.13
N LEU A 283 -5.42 9.35 -3.28
CA LEU A 283 -5.20 9.64 -1.87
C LEU A 283 -3.71 9.90 -1.63
N ASN A 284 -3.39 10.98 -0.92
CA ASN A 284 -2.06 11.25 -0.38
C ASN A 284 -2.15 11.17 1.15
N ILE A 285 -1.33 10.34 1.79
CA ILE A 285 -1.43 10.03 3.23
C ILE A 285 -0.04 10.16 3.86
N THR A 286 0.09 10.92 4.96
CA THR A 286 1.39 11.12 5.64
C THR A 286 1.60 10.20 6.84
N GLY A 287 0.54 9.74 7.50
CA GLY A 287 0.59 8.81 8.62
C GLY A 287 0.33 7.36 8.21
N ASP A 288 -0.07 6.54 9.18
CA ASP A 288 -0.24 5.10 9.04
C ASP A 288 -1.52 4.71 8.28
N ILE A 289 -1.54 3.52 7.67
CA ILE A 289 -2.75 2.99 7.02
C ILE A 289 -3.19 1.66 7.61
N THR A 290 -4.49 1.57 7.94
CA THR A 290 -5.16 0.33 8.35
C THR A 290 -6.30 0.01 7.39
N ASN A 291 -6.30 -1.18 6.77
CA ASN A 291 -7.38 -1.66 5.90
C ASN A 291 -8.11 -2.87 6.51
N ASN A 292 -9.32 -2.61 7.02
CA ASN A 292 -10.28 -3.63 7.44
C ASN A 292 -11.49 -3.72 6.49
N GLY A 293 -11.58 -2.83 5.51
CA GLY A 293 -12.68 -2.70 4.56
C GLY A 293 -12.29 -3.03 3.12
N THR A 294 -13.10 -2.54 2.18
CA THR A 294 -12.81 -2.64 0.73
C THR A 294 -12.01 -1.43 0.27
N TRP A 295 -10.94 -1.62 -0.50
CA TRP A 295 -10.10 -0.53 -1.01
C TRP A 295 -9.78 -0.72 -2.50
N THR A 296 -10.41 0.06 -3.38
CA THR A 296 -10.40 -0.10 -4.86
C THR A 296 -10.17 1.21 -5.61
N ASN A 297 -9.60 2.24 -4.97
CA ASN A 297 -9.29 3.51 -5.65
C ASN A 297 -8.12 3.36 -6.64
N GLN A 298 -7.89 4.41 -7.43
CA GLN A 298 -6.85 4.38 -8.47
C GLN A 298 -5.44 4.41 -7.88
N THR A 299 -5.17 5.36 -6.97
CA THR A 299 -3.80 5.65 -6.52
C THR A 299 -3.80 6.04 -5.04
N THR A 300 -3.00 5.34 -4.24
CA THR A 300 -2.68 5.73 -2.87
C THR A 300 -1.18 6.01 -2.80
N ASN A 301 -0.81 7.22 -2.38
CA ASN A 301 0.58 7.63 -2.17
C ASN A 301 0.81 7.75 -0.66
N LEU A 302 1.77 7.00 -0.14
CA LEU A 302 2.26 7.15 1.23
C LEU A 302 3.45 8.12 1.19
N SER A 303 3.29 9.28 1.83
CA SER A 303 4.17 10.46 1.69
C SER A 303 4.59 11.05 3.03
N GLY A 304 4.66 10.22 4.07
CA GLY A 304 5.15 10.60 5.38
C GLY A 304 6.61 11.08 5.34
N ALA A 305 7.02 11.80 6.39
CA ALA A 305 8.43 12.15 6.61
C ALA A 305 9.12 11.18 7.60
N GLU A 306 8.33 10.45 8.38
CA GLU A 306 8.78 9.39 9.30
C GLU A 306 8.42 8.02 8.72
N ASN A 307 8.59 6.94 9.50
CA ASN A 307 8.17 5.60 9.08
C ASN A 307 6.64 5.51 9.07
N GLN A 308 6.07 4.78 8.11
CA GLN A 308 4.63 4.56 8.00
C GLN A 308 4.28 3.08 8.20
N THR A 309 3.38 2.79 9.13
CA THR A 309 2.85 1.44 9.38
C THR A 309 1.74 1.12 8.38
N ILE A 310 1.74 -0.12 7.91
CA ILE A 310 0.72 -0.71 7.05
C ILE A 310 0.13 -1.93 7.77
N ALA A 311 -1.19 -1.97 7.91
CA ALA A 311 -1.93 -3.02 8.61
C ALA A 311 -3.17 -3.46 7.81
N PHE A 312 -3.17 -4.68 7.26
CA PHE A 312 -4.27 -5.20 6.44
C PHE A 312 -4.93 -6.41 7.12
N THR A 313 -6.25 -6.31 7.37
CA THR A 313 -7.10 -7.48 7.66
C THR A 313 -8.00 -7.86 6.48
N GLN A 314 -8.02 -7.03 5.43
CA GLN A 314 -8.60 -7.32 4.11
C GLN A 314 -7.57 -6.99 3.01
N PRO A 315 -7.57 -7.70 1.87
CA PRO A 315 -6.62 -7.44 0.78
C PRO A 315 -6.78 -6.03 0.20
N PHE A 316 -5.67 -5.48 -0.29
CA PHE A 316 -5.67 -4.20 -1.00
C PHE A 316 -5.91 -4.43 -2.50
N TYR A 317 -6.95 -3.78 -3.05
CA TYR A 317 -7.35 -3.88 -4.46
C TYR A 317 -7.18 -2.55 -5.23
N GLY A 318 -6.52 -1.56 -4.63
CA GLY A 318 -6.22 -0.30 -5.31
C GLY A 318 -5.27 -0.52 -6.48
N THR A 319 -5.37 0.27 -7.55
CA THR A 319 -4.56 0.03 -8.76
C THR A 319 -3.09 0.34 -8.56
N TYR A 320 -2.78 1.41 -7.84
CA TYR A 320 -1.42 1.84 -7.51
C TYR A 320 -1.27 2.11 -6.01
N LEU A 321 -0.24 1.55 -5.40
CA LEU A 321 0.26 1.95 -4.07
C LEU A 321 1.71 2.39 -4.25
N ASN A 322 1.98 3.69 -4.06
CA ASN A 322 3.30 4.26 -4.28
C ASN A 322 3.90 4.75 -2.96
N ASN A 323 5.18 4.47 -2.77
CA ASN A 323 6.00 5.15 -1.80
C ASN A 323 6.49 6.49 -2.36
N ALA A 324 6.02 7.57 -1.76
CA ALA A 324 6.46 8.94 -1.98
C ALA A 324 7.19 9.52 -0.74
N ASN A 325 7.46 8.69 0.27
CA ASN A 325 8.35 9.01 1.37
C ASN A 325 9.78 9.23 0.85
N ILE A 326 10.53 10.11 1.52
CA ILE A 326 11.91 10.48 1.16
C ILE A 326 12.91 10.28 2.32
N ASN A 327 12.44 9.94 3.53
CA ASN A 327 13.27 9.93 4.75
C ASN A 327 12.96 8.78 5.75
N GLY A 328 11.77 8.18 5.71
CA GLY A 328 11.38 7.01 6.51
C GLY A 328 11.27 5.74 5.66
N TYR A 329 10.74 4.66 6.25
CA TYR A 329 10.46 3.38 5.60
C TYR A 329 9.10 2.79 6.00
N PHE A 330 8.64 1.75 5.30
CA PHE A 330 7.36 1.09 5.61
C PHE A 330 7.51 -0.03 6.64
N ILE A 331 6.54 -0.12 7.56
CA ILE A 331 6.44 -1.19 8.56
C ILE A 331 5.18 -2.01 8.29
N ALA A 332 5.32 -3.24 7.81
CA ALA A 332 4.22 -4.19 7.81
C ALA A 332 4.00 -4.69 9.24
N SER A 333 2.80 -4.43 9.78
CA SER A 333 2.36 -4.92 11.10
C SER A 333 1.48 -6.17 11.03
N THR A 334 1.10 -6.55 9.81
CA THR A 334 0.37 -7.77 9.45
C THR A 334 1.01 -8.38 8.21
N ASP A 335 0.59 -9.58 7.84
CA ASP A 335 0.78 -10.05 6.46
C ASP A 335 0.09 -9.09 5.48
N LEU A 336 0.66 -8.96 4.28
CA LEU A 336 0.17 -8.04 3.25
C LEU A 336 -0.28 -8.81 2.01
N GLU A 337 -1.55 -8.65 1.64
CA GLU A 337 -2.12 -9.19 0.40
C GLU A 337 -2.51 -8.06 -0.55
N PHE A 338 -1.97 -8.11 -1.77
CA PHE A 338 -2.24 -7.20 -2.87
C PHE A 338 -2.88 -7.95 -4.04
N VAL A 339 -3.98 -7.42 -4.59
CA VAL A 339 -4.72 -8.07 -5.69
C VAL A 339 -4.88 -7.12 -6.87
N GLY A 340 -4.14 -7.40 -7.95
CA GLY A 340 -4.09 -6.56 -9.16
C GLY A 340 -3.31 -5.24 -9.01
N THR A 341 -2.76 -4.96 -7.82
CA THR A 341 -2.05 -3.72 -7.50
C THR A 341 -0.65 -3.66 -8.12
N SER A 342 -0.29 -2.49 -8.65
CA SER A 342 1.10 -2.13 -8.92
C SER A 342 1.64 -1.39 -7.69
N VAL A 343 2.55 -2.03 -6.97
CA VAL A 343 3.23 -1.46 -5.79
C VAL A 343 4.60 -0.92 -6.20
N ASP A 344 4.91 0.29 -5.80
CA ASP A 344 6.21 0.91 -6.01
C ASP A 344 6.79 1.34 -4.67
N LEU A 345 7.92 0.74 -4.26
CA LEU A 345 8.62 1.14 -3.04
C LEU A 345 9.70 2.20 -3.30
N ASN A 346 9.96 2.59 -4.55
CA ASN A 346 10.88 3.68 -4.92
C ASN A 346 12.31 3.52 -4.33
N GLY A 347 12.78 2.29 -4.20
CA GLY A 347 14.08 1.90 -3.66
C GLY A 347 14.12 1.69 -2.14
N ASP A 348 13.00 1.88 -1.46
CA ASP A 348 12.93 1.93 0.00
C ASP A 348 12.64 0.57 0.66
N THR A 349 12.65 0.56 2.00
CA THR A 349 12.52 -0.61 2.85
C THR A 349 11.07 -0.91 3.22
N LEU A 350 10.69 -2.18 3.12
CA LEU A 350 9.49 -2.74 3.74
C LEU A 350 9.93 -3.73 4.82
N TYR A 351 9.77 -3.33 6.08
CA TYR A 351 10.11 -4.14 7.25
C TYR A 351 8.88 -4.87 7.80
N PHE A 352 8.94 -6.20 7.86
CA PHE A 352 7.91 -7.01 8.51
C PHE A 352 8.19 -7.11 10.01
N SER A 353 7.26 -6.57 10.80
CA SER A 353 7.30 -6.60 12.27
C SER A 353 6.46 -7.73 12.87
N ASN A 354 5.53 -8.31 12.10
CA ASN A 354 4.83 -9.54 12.45
C ASN A 354 5.68 -10.79 12.16
N SER A 355 5.29 -11.92 12.75
CA SER A 355 6.08 -13.15 12.72
C SER A 355 5.20 -14.40 12.90
N PRO A 356 5.23 -15.39 11.98
CA PRO A 356 5.89 -15.34 10.66
C PRO A 356 5.32 -14.22 9.77
N ALA A 357 5.99 -13.95 8.65
CA ALA A 357 5.64 -12.88 7.73
C ALA A 357 5.32 -13.41 6.33
N SER A 358 4.25 -12.90 5.72
CA SER A 358 3.84 -13.22 4.35
C SER A 358 3.59 -11.97 3.52
N LEU A 359 4.11 -11.98 2.29
CA LEU A 359 3.79 -11.05 1.22
C LEU A 359 3.12 -11.81 0.07
N THR A 360 1.88 -11.48 -0.21
CA THR A 360 1.07 -12.14 -1.25
C THR A 360 0.68 -11.16 -2.35
N LEU A 361 0.98 -11.48 -3.61
CA LEU A 361 0.50 -10.75 -4.79
C LEU A 361 -0.31 -11.68 -5.70
N SER A 362 -1.56 -11.34 -5.97
CA SER A 362 -2.37 -11.97 -7.02
C SER A 362 -2.56 -11.02 -8.20
N GLY A 363 -1.71 -11.19 -9.22
CA GLY A 363 -1.56 -10.24 -10.32
C GLY A 363 -0.87 -8.95 -9.88
N GLY A 364 -0.75 -7.99 -10.80
CA GLY A 364 0.01 -6.77 -10.54
C GLY A 364 1.53 -7.01 -10.47
N TYR A 365 2.25 -6.15 -9.76
CA TYR A 365 3.68 -6.29 -9.50
C TYR A 365 4.11 -5.45 -8.29
N LEU A 366 5.27 -5.75 -7.71
CA LEU A 366 5.95 -4.88 -6.75
C LEU A 366 7.37 -4.59 -7.26
N ARG A 367 7.77 -3.31 -7.24
CA ARG A 367 9.07 -2.87 -7.76
C ARG A 367 9.92 -2.06 -6.79
N GLU A 368 11.22 -2.02 -7.08
CA GLU A 368 12.22 -1.14 -6.48
C GLU A 368 12.23 -1.28 -4.95
N TYR A 369 12.55 -2.47 -4.45
CA TYR A 369 12.23 -2.89 -3.07
C TYR A 369 13.43 -3.40 -2.26
N ASN A 370 13.41 -3.10 -0.96
CA ASN A 370 14.24 -3.76 0.05
C ASN A 370 13.36 -4.38 1.15
N ILE A 371 13.04 -5.67 1.05
CA ILE A 371 12.17 -6.35 2.00
C ILE A 371 13.02 -6.99 3.11
N ILE A 372 12.71 -6.65 4.36
CA ILE A 372 13.39 -7.18 5.55
C ILE A 372 12.37 -7.94 6.40
N GLY A 373 12.68 -9.21 6.71
CA GLY A 373 11.83 -10.04 7.55
C GLY A 373 11.98 -9.75 9.06
N PRO A 374 11.11 -10.36 9.90
CA PRO A 374 11.29 -10.34 11.36
C PRO A 374 12.57 -11.08 11.78
N GLY A 375 12.92 -11.03 13.07
CA GLY A 375 14.07 -11.81 13.57
C GLY A 375 13.85 -13.33 13.48
N SER A 376 14.94 -14.06 13.23
CA SER A 376 15.02 -15.53 13.28
C SER A 376 14.52 -16.08 14.63
N PRO A 377 13.93 -17.29 14.70
CA PRO A 377 14.02 -18.40 13.74
C PRO A 377 12.82 -18.52 12.79
N ASN A 378 12.05 -17.44 12.62
CA ASN A 378 10.83 -17.45 11.82
C ASN A 378 11.16 -17.44 10.32
N GLU A 379 10.17 -17.24 9.45
CA GLU A 379 10.35 -17.21 7.99
C GLU A 379 9.63 -16.03 7.36
N ILE A 380 10.10 -15.61 6.17
CA ILE A 380 9.35 -14.75 5.26
C ILE A 380 8.91 -15.55 4.04
N THR A 381 7.60 -15.61 3.81
CA THR A 381 6.98 -16.28 2.67
C THR A 381 6.59 -15.27 1.60
N ILE A 382 6.96 -15.54 0.35
CA ILE A 382 6.59 -14.74 -0.81
C ILE A 382 5.70 -15.59 -1.72
N ASP A 383 4.43 -15.22 -1.84
CA ASP A 383 3.42 -15.89 -2.66
C ASP A 383 3.04 -15.02 -3.87
N LEU A 384 3.42 -15.48 -5.08
CA LEU A 384 3.08 -14.83 -6.34
C LEU A 384 2.14 -15.73 -7.16
N SER A 385 0.99 -15.18 -7.53
CA SER A 385 -0.04 -15.84 -8.33
C SER A 385 -0.60 -14.93 -9.43
N SER A 386 -1.42 -15.48 -10.34
CA SER A 386 -2.12 -14.72 -11.39
C SER A 386 -1.22 -13.83 -12.28
N ASN A 387 0.02 -14.30 -12.56
CA ASN A 387 1.09 -13.58 -13.26
C ASN A 387 1.66 -12.34 -12.53
N ALA A 388 1.52 -12.26 -11.20
CA ALA A 388 2.33 -11.36 -10.39
C ALA A 388 3.83 -11.61 -10.60
N TYR A 389 4.62 -10.55 -10.49
CA TYR A 389 6.08 -10.61 -10.53
C TYR A 389 6.69 -9.48 -9.68
N LEU A 390 7.96 -9.64 -9.32
CA LEU A 390 8.75 -8.60 -8.66
C LEU A 390 9.76 -7.97 -9.63
N HIS A 391 10.10 -6.70 -9.42
CA HIS A 391 11.03 -5.96 -10.27
C HIS A 391 12.10 -5.24 -9.45
N ASP A 392 13.38 -5.55 -9.69
CA ASP A 392 14.54 -4.90 -9.06
C ASP A 392 14.47 -4.77 -7.53
N GLY A 393 14.99 -5.75 -6.80
CA GLY A 393 14.99 -5.67 -5.34
C GLY A 393 15.76 -6.74 -4.57
N THR A 394 15.69 -6.59 -3.24
CA THR A 394 16.45 -7.37 -2.27
C THR A 394 15.53 -7.92 -1.18
N PHE A 395 15.77 -9.17 -0.77
CA PHE A 395 15.27 -9.76 0.47
C PHE A 395 16.41 -9.90 1.48
N THR A 396 16.15 -9.55 2.74
CA THR A 396 17.10 -9.77 3.84
C THR A 396 16.40 -10.45 5.01
N HIS A 397 16.61 -11.77 5.14
CA HIS A 397 16.04 -12.60 6.19
C HIS A 397 16.70 -14.00 6.17
N ASP A 398 16.94 -14.63 7.32
CA ASP A 398 17.67 -15.92 7.42
C ASP A 398 17.00 -17.08 6.63
N GLY A 399 15.67 -17.07 6.50
CA GLY A 399 14.89 -18.06 5.76
C GLY A 399 13.84 -17.42 4.85
N ILE A 400 14.07 -17.44 3.54
CA ILE A 400 13.23 -16.84 2.50
C ILE A 400 12.53 -17.98 1.73
N PHE A 401 11.21 -17.99 1.72
CA PHE A 401 10.41 -19.06 1.11
C PHE A 401 9.65 -18.56 -0.11
N LEU A 402 9.88 -19.21 -1.26
CA LEU A 402 9.19 -18.92 -2.51
C LEU A 402 8.14 -20.00 -2.78
N VAL A 403 6.86 -19.60 -2.76
CA VAL A 403 5.72 -20.49 -3.04
C VAL A 403 5.04 -20.12 -4.36
N ASN A 404 4.17 -21.00 -4.85
CA ASN A 404 3.49 -20.86 -6.15
C ASN A 404 4.46 -20.56 -7.31
N THR A 405 4.24 -19.52 -8.13
CA THR A 405 5.10 -19.22 -9.28
C THR A 405 5.80 -17.90 -9.05
N PHE A 406 6.94 -17.96 -8.35
CA PHE A 406 7.78 -16.80 -8.14
C PHE A 406 8.44 -16.36 -9.45
N GLN A 407 8.06 -15.18 -9.92
CA GLN A 407 8.61 -14.55 -11.11
C GLN A 407 9.27 -13.23 -10.74
N PHE A 408 10.47 -13.00 -11.29
CA PHE A 408 11.16 -11.73 -11.10
C PHE A 408 11.76 -11.18 -12.40
N SER A 409 11.97 -9.88 -12.40
CA SER A 409 12.63 -9.11 -13.45
C SER A 409 13.61 -8.13 -12.82
N GLY A 410 14.58 -7.67 -13.60
CA GLY A 410 15.68 -6.86 -13.07
C GLY A 410 16.67 -7.71 -12.27
N SER A 411 17.29 -7.09 -11.27
CA SER A 411 18.15 -7.72 -10.27
C SER A 411 17.33 -8.31 -9.13
N LEU A 412 17.73 -9.50 -8.66
CA LEU A 412 17.23 -10.09 -7.43
C LEU A 412 18.40 -10.43 -6.51
N THR A 413 18.35 -9.99 -5.26
CA THR A 413 19.30 -10.40 -4.22
C THR A 413 18.59 -11.01 -3.03
N CYS A 414 19.02 -12.19 -2.58
CA CYS A 414 18.55 -12.84 -1.36
C CYS A 414 19.70 -12.89 -0.35
N ASN A 415 19.60 -12.14 0.74
CA ASN A 415 20.54 -12.17 1.86
C ASN A 415 19.99 -13.11 2.94
N GLY A 416 20.45 -14.37 2.91
CA GLY A 416 19.95 -15.48 3.72
C GLY A 416 19.57 -16.70 2.87
N ASN A 417 19.05 -17.74 3.51
CA ASN A 417 18.81 -19.03 2.87
C ASN A 417 17.50 -19.00 2.06
N LEU A 418 17.56 -19.50 0.82
CA LEU A 418 16.44 -19.52 -0.12
C LEU A 418 15.85 -20.92 -0.23
N THR A 419 14.55 -21.07 0.06
CA THR A 419 13.80 -22.30 -0.18
C THR A 419 12.76 -22.10 -1.28
N VAL A 420 12.91 -22.82 -2.39
CA VAL A 420 11.95 -22.84 -3.50
C VAL A 420 11.00 -24.02 -3.32
N GLN A 421 9.79 -23.76 -2.82
CA GLN A 421 8.73 -24.77 -2.67
C GLN A 421 7.89 -24.91 -3.94
N GLY A 422 7.63 -23.78 -4.60
CA GLY A 422 6.92 -23.71 -5.87
C GLY A 422 7.87 -23.72 -7.07
N SER A 423 7.75 -22.72 -7.94
CA SER A 423 8.68 -22.48 -9.04
C SER A 423 9.37 -21.13 -8.89
N MET A 424 10.65 -21.05 -9.24
CA MET A 424 11.42 -19.82 -9.37
C MET A 424 11.87 -19.68 -10.82
N GLN A 425 11.45 -18.59 -11.45
CA GLN A 425 11.85 -18.25 -12.82
C GLN A 425 11.96 -16.73 -13.02
N ASN A 426 12.61 -16.32 -14.10
CA ASN A 426 12.57 -14.95 -14.56
C ASN A 426 11.26 -14.62 -15.33
N THR A 427 10.95 -13.35 -15.56
CA THR A 427 9.90 -12.95 -16.51
C THR A 427 10.33 -13.20 -17.96
N SER A 428 9.36 -13.21 -18.88
CA SER A 428 9.58 -13.38 -20.32
C SER A 428 10.08 -12.12 -21.05
N SER A 429 10.64 -11.12 -20.34
CA SER A 429 11.01 -9.82 -20.91
C SER A 429 12.50 -9.63 -21.22
N SER A 430 13.41 -10.26 -20.47
CA SER A 430 14.86 -10.20 -20.72
C SER A 430 15.62 -11.29 -19.97
N ASN A 431 16.93 -11.37 -20.21
CA ASN A 431 17.85 -12.15 -19.39
C ASN A 431 18.03 -11.46 -18.03
N TYR A 432 17.97 -12.22 -16.93
CA TYR A 432 18.05 -11.69 -15.57
C TYR A 432 18.93 -12.57 -14.66
N THR A 433 19.39 -11.99 -13.54
CA THR A 433 20.30 -12.65 -12.60
C THR A 433 19.73 -12.56 -11.18
N ALA A 434 19.75 -13.68 -10.46
CA ALA A 434 19.55 -13.69 -9.02
C ALA A 434 20.87 -14.01 -8.30
N THR A 435 21.14 -13.32 -7.20
CA THR A 435 22.28 -13.57 -6.32
C THR A 435 21.77 -14.01 -4.96
N ILE A 436 22.15 -15.21 -4.53
CA ILE A 436 21.76 -15.80 -3.25
C ILE A 436 22.99 -15.85 -2.35
N ASN A 437 23.00 -14.97 -1.35
CA ASN A 437 24.03 -14.85 -0.33
C ASN A 437 23.70 -15.78 0.85
N GLY A 438 23.58 -17.08 0.57
CA GLY A 438 23.12 -18.12 1.49
C GLY A 438 22.89 -19.46 0.78
N ASP A 439 22.33 -20.42 1.51
CA ASP A 439 22.05 -21.76 0.99
C ASP A 439 20.80 -21.76 0.08
N VAL A 440 20.74 -22.68 -0.90
CA VAL A 440 19.57 -22.89 -1.76
C VAL A 440 19.02 -24.29 -1.59
N THR A 441 17.76 -24.39 -1.14
CA THR A 441 16.98 -25.63 -1.14
C THR A 441 15.88 -25.57 -2.20
N ASN A 442 16.02 -26.37 -3.26
CA ASN A 442 15.01 -26.52 -4.31
C ASN A 442 14.14 -27.75 -4.05
N ASN A 443 12.89 -27.55 -3.62
CA ASN A 443 11.88 -28.60 -3.47
C ASN A 443 10.89 -28.67 -4.65
N GLY A 444 10.81 -27.62 -5.47
CA GLY A 444 9.92 -27.53 -6.62
C GLY A 444 10.68 -27.45 -7.95
N SER A 445 10.68 -26.29 -8.61
CA SER A 445 11.41 -26.11 -9.87
C SER A 445 12.14 -24.78 -10.01
N ILE A 446 13.41 -24.82 -10.41
CA ILE A 446 14.21 -23.66 -10.79
C ILE A 446 14.44 -23.72 -12.31
N SER A 447 13.95 -22.74 -13.06
CA SER A 447 14.00 -22.78 -14.53
C SER A 447 14.13 -21.40 -15.17
N ASN A 448 14.61 -21.37 -16.41
CA ASN A 448 14.35 -20.23 -17.28
C ASN A 448 12.84 -20.13 -17.55
N ASN A 449 12.35 -18.93 -17.82
CA ASN A 449 11.11 -18.72 -18.56
C ASN A 449 11.47 -18.65 -20.06
N PHE A 450 11.16 -17.56 -20.77
CA PHE A 450 11.54 -17.40 -22.18
C PHE A 450 13.02 -17.02 -22.38
N TYR A 451 13.58 -16.24 -21.46
CA TYR A 451 14.95 -15.71 -21.52
C TYR A 451 15.85 -16.33 -20.44
N ILE A 452 17.15 -16.04 -20.50
CA ILE A 452 18.18 -16.65 -19.63
C ILE A 452 18.01 -16.21 -18.17
N LEU A 453 17.92 -17.19 -17.26
CA LEU A 453 18.10 -17.03 -15.82
C LEU A 453 19.50 -17.49 -15.40
N THR A 454 20.26 -16.55 -14.84
CA THR A 454 21.54 -16.81 -14.17
C THR A 454 21.36 -16.80 -12.65
N LEU A 455 21.95 -17.77 -11.96
CA LEU A 455 22.01 -17.83 -10.49
C LEU A 455 23.47 -17.73 -10.03
N ASN A 456 23.75 -16.87 -9.05
CA ASN A 456 25.00 -16.88 -8.30
C ASN A 456 24.68 -17.32 -6.87
N ILE A 457 25.34 -18.35 -6.36
CA ILE A 457 25.02 -18.96 -5.05
C ILE A 457 26.31 -19.04 -4.23
N THR A 458 26.32 -18.41 -3.05
CA THR A 458 27.49 -18.42 -2.15
C THR A 458 27.47 -19.54 -1.11
N GLY A 459 26.29 -20.07 -0.76
CA GLY A 459 26.12 -21.16 0.21
C GLY A 459 25.93 -22.54 -0.43
N ASP A 460 25.40 -23.47 0.37
CA ASP A 460 25.19 -24.86 -0.01
C ASP A 460 23.99 -25.06 -0.95
N ILE A 461 23.95 -26.19 -1.67
CA ILE A 461 22.84 -26.55 -2.58
C ILE A 461 22.20 -27.88 -2.19
N VAL A 462 20.89 -27.87 -1.97
CA VAL A 462 20.03 -29.06 -1.85
C VAL A 462 19.03 -29.07 -3.01
N ASN A 463 19.11 -30.06 -3.90
CA ASN A 463 18.19 -30.24 -5.02
C ASN A 463 17.30 -31.48 -4.83
N ASN A 464 16.08 -31.25 -4.36
CA ASN A 464 15.00 -32.23 -4.26
C ASN A 464 13.99 -32.11 -5.42
N GLY A 465 14.09 -31.06 -6.23
CA GLY A 465 13.18 -30.69 -7.31
C GLY A 465 13.79 -30.82 -8.72
N THR A 466 13.28 -30.02 -9.65
CA THR A 466 13.81 -29.86 -11.02
C THR A 466 14.70 -28.63 -11.10
N TRP A 467 15.86 -28.72 -11.76
CA TRP A 467 16.80 -27.61 -11.93
C TRP A 467 17.25 -27.51 -13.39
N GLU A 468 16.78 -26.48 -14.10
CA GLU A 468 16.84 -26.32 -15.56
C GLU A 468 17.11 -24.87 -16.02
N ASN A 469 17.50 -23.96 -15.11
CA ASN A 469 17.94 -22.62 -15.52
C ASN A 469 19.27 -22.66 -16.29
N GLN A 470 19.55 -21.63 -17.07
CA GLN A 470 20.65 -21.61 -18.04
C GLN A 470 22.03 -21.69 -17.38
N TYR A 471 22.31 -20.85 -16.38
CA TYR A 471 23.62 -20.70 -15.75
C TYR A 471 23.49 -20.73 -14.23
N THR A 472 24.20 -21.63 -13.56
CA THR A 472 24.38 -21.60 -12.11
C THR A 472 25.87 -21.47 -11.79
N ASN A 473 26.23 -20.45 -11.00
CA ASN A 473 27.58 -20.17 -10.56
C ASN A 473 27.69 -20.46 -9.05
N LEU A 474 28.60 -21.35 -8.67
CA LEU A 474 28.97 -21.61 -7.28
C LEU A 474 30.08 -20.63 -6.91
N SER A 475 29.72 -19.57 -6.18
CA SER A 475 30.55 -18.38 -5.97
C SER A 475 30.85 -18.09 -4.50
N GLY A 476 30.79 -19.12 -3.65
CA GLY A 476 31.22 -19.05 -2.26
C GLY A 476 32.71 -18.75 -2.12
N ALA A 477 33.13 -18.31 -0.93
CA ALA A 477 34.55 -18.16 -0.59
C ALA A 477 35.11 -19.36 0.19
N GLU A 478 34.21 -20.14 0.82
CA GLU A 478 34.51 -21.34 1.62
C GLU A 478 34.09 -22.61 0.87
N ASP A 479 34.31 -23.80 1.43
CA ASP A 479 33.83 -25.06 0.85
C ASP A 479 32.28 -25.05 0.74
N GLN A 480 31.72 -25.33 -0.45
CA GLN A 480 30.27 -25.42 -0.70
C GLN A 480 29.84 -26.88 -0.86
N SER A 481 28.83 -27.32 -0.11
CA SER A 481 28.27 -28.68 -0.20
C SER A 481 27.10 -28.78 -1.18
N MET A 482 26.96 -29.96 -1.78
CA MET A 482 25.92 -30.26 -2.76
C MET A 482 25.23 -31.61 -2.47
N TRP A 483 23.91 -31.56 -2.31
CA TRP A 483 23.00 -32.69 -2.23
C TRP A 483 22.09 -32.72 -3.46
N LEU A 484 22.49 -33.45 -4.49
CA LEU A 484 21.62 -33.79 -5.61
C LEU A 484 20.81 -35.04 -5.25
N ASN A 485 19.60 -34.85 -4.70
CA ASN A 485 18.63 -35.93 -4.49
C ASN A 485 17.87 -36.24 -5.79
N ASN A 486 17.65 -35.21 -6.62
CA ASN A 486 17.33 -35.34 -8.04
C ASN A 486 18.52 -34.92 -8.93
N PRO A 487 18.62 -35.44 -10.16
CA PRO A 487 19.60 -34.99 -11.14
C PRO A 487 19.54 -33.49 -11.40
N TYR A 488 20.71 -32.87 -11.60
CA TYR A 488 20.81 -31.50 -12.09
C TYR A 488 20.74 -31.50 -13.62
N SER A 489 19.90 -30.64 -14.21
CA SER A 489 19.63 -30.57 -15.65
C SER A 489 19.89 -29.19 -16.27
N GLY A 490 20.44 -28.24 -15.50
CA GLY A 490 20.82 -26.92 -16.00
C GLY A 490 21.94 -27.04 -17.06
N PRO A 491 21.88 -26.32 -18.21
CA PRO A 491 22.87 -26.45 -19.26
C PRO A 491 24.31 -26.09 -18.85
N PHE A 492 24.48 -25.14 -17.94
CA PHE A 492 25.79 -24.72 -17.43
C PHE A 492 25.79 -24.65 -15.90
N LEU A 493 26.78 -25.31 -15.30
CA LEU A 493 27.14 -25.19 -13.90
C LEU A 493 28.63 -24.80 -13.86
N THR A 494 28.97 -23.74 -13.15
CA THR A 494 30.34 -23.23 -13.09
C THR A 494 30.74 -23.00 -11.63
N ASN A 495 31.85 -23.60 -11.21
CA ASN A 495 32.48 -23.24 -9.95
C ASN A 495 33.33 -21.98 -10.15
N THR A 496 32.93 -20.84 -9.57
CA THR A 496 33.70 -19.59 -9.60
C THR A 496 34.36 -19.29 -8.26
N ASN A 497 34.29 -20.21 -7.29
CA ASN A 497 35.02 -20.15 -6.04
C ASN A 497 36.54 -20.12 -6.29
N GLY A 498 37.24 -19.22 -5.58
CA GLY A 498 38.69 -19.04 -5.71
C GLY A 498 39.53 -19.69 -4.62
N ALA A 499 38.93 -20.31 -3.60
CA ALA A 499 39.63 -20.82 -2.41
C ALA A 499 39.02 -22.07 -1.76
N GLY A 500 37.70 -22.14 -1.69
CA GLY A 500 36.96 -23.31 -1.20
C GLY A 500 36.68 -24.34 -2.29
N LYS A 501 36.29 -25.54 -1.88
CA LYS A 501 36.05 -26.74 -2.71
C LYS A 501 34.55 -27.03 -2.84
N ILE A 502 34.18 -27.87 -3.81
CA ILE A 502 32.83 -28.45 -3.87
C ILE A 502 32.78 -29.80 -3.16
N LEU A 503 31.86 -29.97 -2.20
CA LEU A 503 31.67 -31.19 -1.41
C LEU A 503 30.42 -31.95 -1.87
N ALA A 504 30.59 -33.07 -2.57
CA ALA A 504 29.51 -33.95 -2.99
C ALA A 504 29.03 -34.82 -1.81
N GLN A 505 27.87 -34.48 -1.25
CA GLN A 505 27.28 -35.17 -0.10
C GLN A 505 26.36 -36.34 -0.52
N THR A 506 25.80 -36.26 -1.72
CA THR A 506 25.08 -37.37 -2.40
C THR A 506 25.82 -37.76 -3.68
N ASN A 507 25.40 -38.88 -4.29
CA ASN A 507 25.85 -39.25 -5.63
C ASN A 507 25.40 -38.18 -6.62
N LEU A 508 26.31 -37.73 -7.49
CA LEU A 508 26.04 -36.63 -8.41
C LEU A 508 25.62 -37.17 -9.78
N ILE A 509 24.49 -36.65 -10.29
CA ILE A 509 23.95 -36.99 -11.60
C ILE A 509 23.67 -35.69 -12.36
N PHE A 510 24.33 -35.53 -13.51
CA PHE A 510 24.23 -34.36 -14.37
C PHE A 510 23.67 -34.73 -15.74
N ASN A 511 22.61 -34.07 -16.18
CA ASN A 511 21.93 -34.29 -17.45
C ASN A 511 22.12 -33.07 -18.37
N ASN A 512 22.80 -33.24 -19.51
CA ASN A 512 23.11 -32.21 -20.50
C ASN A 512 23.88 -30.97 -19.97
N THR A 513 24.32 -31.01 -18.72
CA THR A 513 25.12 -29.97 -18.06
C THR A 513 26.57 -29.98 -18.51
N LEU A 514 27.07 -28.84 -18.97
CA LEU A 514 28.49 -28.53 -18.92
C LEU A 514 28.79 -28.13 -17.47
N PHE A 515 29.51 -28.98 -16.73
CA PHE A 515 30.03 -28.64 -15.41
C PHE A 515 31.49 -28.20 -15.56
N ASP A 516 31.74 -26.92 -15.32
CA ASP A 516 33.05 -26.32 -15.30
C ASP A 516 33.53 -26.17 -13.85
N MET A 517 34.63 -26.85 -13.50
CA MET A 517 35.22 -26.76 -12.16
C MET A 517 36.35 -25.72 -12.07
N ASN A 518 36.73 -25.03 -13.16
CA ASN A 518 37.78 -24.00 -13.20
C ASN A 518 39.10 -24.39 -12.48
N LEU A 519 39.54 -25.64 -12.68
CA LEU A 519 40.72 -26.30 -12.10
C LEU A 519 40.65 -26.59 -10.58
N ASP A 520 39.49 -26.36 -9.95
CA ASP A 520 39.27 -26.59 -8.52
C ASP A 520 38.80 -28.04 -8.21
N THR A 521 38.51 -28.30 -6.93
CA THR A 521 38.42 -29.62 -6.32
C THR A 521 36.97 -30.01 -6.02
N LEU A 522 36.58 -31.18 -6.51
CA LEU A 522 35.32 -31.85 -6.17
C LEU A 522 35.62 -33.03 -5.24
N VAL A 523 35.09 -33.01 -4.02
CA VAL A 523 35.33 -34.05 -3.01
C VAL A 523 34.07 -34.89 -2.77
N PHE A 524 34.17 -36.21 -2.94
CA PHE A 524 33.11 -37.16 -2.64
C PHE A 524 33.14 -37.54 -1.16
N MET A 525 32.13 -37.07 -0.42
CA MET A 525 32.05 -37.17 1.04
C MET A 525 31.27 -38.40 1.51
N GLY A 526 31.70 -38.97 2.64
CA GLY A 526 30.92 -39.99 3.36
C GLY A 526 30.55 -41.20 2.50
N ALA A 527 29.25 -41.38 2.27
CA ALA A 527 28.70 -42.49 1.48
C ALA A 527 28.64 -42.22 -0.04
N SER A 528 28.77 -40.96 -0.47
CA SER A 528 28.74 -40.60 -1.90
C SER A 528 29.91 -41.25 -2.64
N ASP A 529 29.61 -42.05 -3.67
CA ASP A 529 30.57 -42.88 -4.40
C ASP A 529 30.41 -42.89 -5.93
N SER A 530 29.46 -42.14 -6.47
CA SER A 530 29.14 -42.17 -7.90
C SER A 530 28.99 -40.78 -8.52
N LEU A 531 29.65 -40.61 -9.66
CA LEU A 531 29.51 -39.49 -10.59
C LEU A 531 28.94 -40.00 -11.91
N VAL A 532 27.80 -39.43 -12.34
CA VAL A 532 27.17 -39.74 -13.62
C VAL A 532 27.05 -38.47 -14.45
N ILE A 533 27.69 -38.46 -15.63
CA ILE A 533 27.51 -37.41 -16.63
C ILE A 533 26.76 -38.00 -17.82
N ASN A 534 25.62 -37.41 -18.15
CA ASN A 534 24.74 -37.86 -19.20
C ASN A 534 24.55 -36.76 -20.25
N GLY A 535 25.15 -36.91 -21.43
CA GLY A 535 25.05 -35.94 -22.53
C GLY A 535 26.29 -35.06 -22.70
N ASN A 536 26.42 -34.01 -21.89
CA ASN A 536 27.42 -32.95 -22.05
C ASN A 536 28.72 -33.24 -21.24
N ASN A 537 29.57 -32.25 -20.91
CA ASN A 537 30.90 -32.51 -20.34
C ASN A 537 31.14 -31.99 -18.91
N LEU A 538 32.03 -32.69 -18.18
CA LEU A 538 32.71 -32.17 -16.99
C LEU A 538 34.11 -31.70 -17.40
N ARG A 539 34.54 -30.51 -17.01
CA ARG A 539 35.90 -30.02 -17.31
C ARG A 539 36.63 -29.42 -16.12
N GLU A 540 37.95 -29.41 -16.25
CA GLU A 540 38.89 -28.67 -15.41
C GLU A 540 38.71 -29.03 -13.93
N ALA A 541 38.74 -30.32 -13.61
CA ALA A 541 38.31 -30.82 -12.29
C ALA A 541 39.38 -31.68 -11.59
N ARG A 542 39.65 -31.37 -10.32
CA ARG A 542 40.37 -32.25 -9.41
C ARG A 542 39.39 -33.05 -8.56
N ILE A 543 39.17 -34.31 -8.88
CA ILE A 543 38.15 -35.13 -8.22
C ILE A 543 38.82 -36.01 -7.15
N ILE A 544 38.36 -35.89 -5.91
CA ILE A 544 38.90 -36.62 -4.75
C ILE A 544 37.81 -37.51 -4.15
N ARG A 545 38.13 -38.77 -3.83
CA ARG A 545 37.37 -39.56 -2.87
C ARG A 545 38.11 -39.58 -1.53
N GLU A 546 37.42 -39.29 -0.42
CA GLU A 546 38.05 -39.37 0.90
C GLU A 546 38.54 -40.80 1.21
N ALA A 547 39.85 -40.94 1.41
CA ALA A 547 40.52 -42.21 1.74
C ALA A 547 40.22 -42.72 3.18
N SER A 548 39.43 -41.99 3.97
CA SER A 548 39.08 -42.36 5.36
C SER A 548 37.91 -43.37 5.45
N LYS A 549 37.33 -43.79 4.33
CA LYS A 549 36.10 -44.60 4.24
C LYS A 549 36.32 -45.90 3.46
N ALA A 550 35.63 -46.96 3.90
CA ALA A 550 36.07 -48.37 3.86
C ALA A 550 36.40 -49.06 2.51
N THR A 551 36.30 -48.40 1.35
CA THR A 551 36.81 -48.93 0.06
C THR A 551 37.43 -47.89 -0.87
N GLY A 552 37.40 -46.58 -0.54
CA GLY A 552 37.99 -45.50 -1.34
C GLY A 552 37.61 -45.43 -2.83
N THR A 553 36.58 -46.16 -3.27
CA THR A 553 36.20 -46.33 -4.67
C THR A 553 35.38 -45.14 -5.18
N LEU A 554 35.61 -44.71 -6.42
CA LEU A 554 34.76 -43.76 -7.14
C LEU A 554 34.27 -44.38 -8.45
N LYS A 555 32.96 -44.42 -8.64
CA LYS A 555 32.31 -44.91 -9.87
C LYS A 555 32.03 -43.72 -10.77
N VAL A 556 32.52 -43.77 -12.01
CA VAL A 556 32.30 -42.70 -13.00
C VAL A 556 31.63 -43.28 -14.23
N ASN A 557 30.44 -42.79 -14.57
CA ASN A 557 29.65 -43.28 -15.71
C ASN A 557 29.39 -42.14 -16.70
N LEU A 558 29.85 -42.29 -17.94
CA LEU A 558 29.61 -41.33 -19.01
C LEU A 558 28.66 -41.92 -20.06
N THR A 559 27.50 -41.27 -20.28
CA THR A 559 26.46 -41.72 -21.22
C THR A 559 26.09 -40.64 -22.24
N ASN A 560 25.43 -41.04 -23.33
CA ASN A 560 24.88 -40.14 -24.37
C ASN A 560 25.88 -39.12 -24.96
N SER A 561 27.12 -39.58 -25.20
CA SER A 561 28.25 -38.78 -25.71
C SER A 561 28.91 -37.83 -24.71
N ALA A 562 28.62 -37.99 -23.41
CA ALA A 562 29.35 -37.28 -22.35
C ALA A 562 30.87 -37.50 -22.45
N TRP A 563 31.64 -36.50 -22.02
CA TRP A 563 33.10 -36.54 -22.03
C TRP A 563 33.69 -35.73 -20.88
N THR A 564 34.98 -35.94 -20.62
CA THR A 564 35.74 -35.20 -19.60
C THR A 564 36.87 -34.40 -20.23
N GLN A 565 37.23 -33.24 -19.67
CA GLN A 565 38.36 -32.43 -20.12
C GLN A 565 39.24 -32.02 -18.95
N ASP A 566 40.56 -32.20 -19.06
CA ASP A 566 41.52 -31.68 -18.06
C ASP A 566 41.16 -32.10 -16.61
N VAL A 567 40.87 -33.40 -16.42
CA VAL A 567 40.39 -33.99 -15.16
C VAL A 567 41.44 -34.88 -14.52
N ARG A 568 41.58 -34.77 -13.19
CA ARG A 568 42.50 -35.58 -12.38
C ARG A 568 41.77 -36.24 -11.21
N PHE A 569 41.86 -37.56 -11.10
CA PHE A 569 41.25 -38.36 -10.04
C PHE A 569 42.25 -38.69 -8.93
N PHE A 570 41.79 -38.66 -7.69
CA PHE A 570 42.52 -39.05 -6.47
C PHE A 570 41.60 -39.94 -5.61
N ALA A 571 41.80 -41.25 -5.65
CA ALA A 571 40.95 -42.25 -5.00
C ALA A 571 41.75 -43.55 -4.78
N ASP A 572 41.28 -44.49 -3.96
CA ASP A 572 41.93 -45.81 -3.91
C ASP A 572 41.65 -46.60 -5.18
N GLN A 573 40.43 -46.49 -5.70
CA GLN A 573 39.97 -47.17 -6.91
C GLN A 573 39.07 -46.25 -7.74
N VAL A 574 39.21 -46.27 -9.07
CA VAL A 574 38.30 -45.57 -10.00
C VAL A 574 37.70 -46.55 -10.99
N ASP A 575 36.38 -46.71 -10.96
CA ASP A 575 35.63 -47.61 -11.84
C ASP A 575 34.98 -46.82 -12.97
N LEU A 576 35.33 -47.14 -14.22
CA LEU A 576 34.88 -46.44 -15.43
C LEU A 576 33.78 -47.22 -16.13
N PHE A 577 32.60 -46.61 -16.27
CA PHE A 577 31.40 -47.17 -16.91
C PHE A 577 30.95 -46.35 -18.12
N GLY A 578 30.10 -46.96 -18.95
CA GLY A 578 29.54 -46.32 -20.14
C GLY A 578 30.58 -46.14 -21.25
N VAL A 579 30.60 -44.98 -21.89
CA VAL A 579 31.62 -44.59 -22.86
C VAL A 579 32.51 -43.53 -22.21
N TYR A 580 33.50 -43.98 -21.44
CA TYR A 580 34.46 -43.09 -20.81
C TYR A 580 35.40 -42.48 -21.86
N GLN A 581 35.11 -41.25 -22.27
CA GLN A 581 35.89 -40.52 -23.26
C GLN A 581 36.38 -39.18 -22.72
N PHE A 582 37.60 -38.79 -23.10
CA PHE A 582 38.28 -37.65 -22.51
C PHE A 582 39.15 -36.86 -23.49
N SER A 583 39.38 -35.58 -23.20
CA SER A 583 40.37 -34.73 -23.86
C SER A 583 41.22 -33.98 -22.82
N GLY A 584 42.29 -33.33 -23.29
CA GLY A 584 43.22 -32.60 -22.41
C GLY A 584 44.06 -33.52 -21.52
N ASP A 585 44.43 -33.02 -20.35
CA ASP A 585 45.20 -33.71 -19.31
C ASP A 585 44.31 -34.69 -18.53
N MET A 586 44.55 -36.00 -18.64
CA MET A 586 43.78 -37.04 -17.93
C MET A 586 44.69 -37.88 -17.05
N LYS A 587 44.51 -37.77 -15.73
CA LYS A 587 45.36 -38.46 -14.74
C LYS A 587 44.55 -39.19 -13.68
N PHE A 588 44.93 -40.43 -13.41
CA PHE A 588 44.37 -41.26 -12.35
C PHE A 588 45.45 -41.49 -11.28
N TYR A 589 45.42 -40.71 -10.21
CA TYR A 589 46.19 -40.96 -8.99
C TYR A 589 45.41 -41.92 -8.10
N ALA A 590 45.35 -43.17 -8.52
CA ALA A 590 44.63 -44.24 -7.84
C ALA A 590 45.40 -45.56 -7.84
N ASN A 591 45.26 -46.34 -6.77
CA ASN A 591 45.92 -47.65 -6.65
C ASN A 591 45.43 -48.61 -7.76
N MET A 592 44.16 -48.49 -8.17
CA MET A 592 43.57 -49.27 -9.25
C MET A 592 42.59 -48.44 -10.09
N VAL A 593 42.65 -48.58 -11.41
CA VAL A 593 41.61 -48.11 -12.35
C VAL A 593 40.97 -49.35 -12.98
N VAL A 594 39.64 -49.44 -12.95
CA VAL A 594 38.90 -50.56 -13.54
C VAL A 594 38.02 -50.05 -14.68
N ASN A 595 38.36 -50.39 -15.92
CA ASN A 595 37.49 -50.12 -17.06
C ASN A 595 36.45 -51.23 -17.22
N HIS A 596 35.18 -50.91 -16.99
CA HIS A 596 34.03 -51.77 -17.28
C HIS A 596 33.35 -51.43 -18.62
N GLY A 597 33.61 -50.25 -19.17
CA GLY A 597 32.97 -49.71 -20.37
C GLY A 597 33.91 -49.58 -21.57
N LEU A 598 33.68 -48.55 -22.39
CA LEU A 598 34.58 -48.15 -23.47
C LEU A 598 35.44 -46.97 -23.02
N LEU A 599 36.72 -47.20 -22.73
CA LEU A 599 37.72 -46.15 -22.52
C LEU A 599 38.32 -45.74 -23.87
N ARG A 600 38.19 -44.45 -24.22
CA ARG A 600 38.75 -43.88 -25.46
C ARG A 600 39.16 -42.42 -25.33
N ASN A 601 39.94 -41.93 -26.27
CA ASN A 601 40.17 -40.49 -26.42
C ASN A 601 38.95 -39.78 -27.07
N TYR A 602 38.84 -38.47 -26.88
CA TYR A 602 37.86 -37.64 -27.60
C TYR A 602 38.30 -37.42 -29.05
N ALA A 603 37.34 -37.16 -29.94
CA ALA A 603 37.53 -37.20 -31.38
C ALA A 603 38.34 -36.03 -31.99
N SER A 604 38.90 -35.13 -31.18
CA SER A 604 39.56 -33.89 -31.63
C SER A 604 41.08 -33.95 -31.76
N SER A 605 41.77 -34.88 -31.08
CA SER A 605 43.23 -35.00 -31.11
C SER A 605 43.72 -36.34 -30.55
N ASN A 606 45.02 -36.57 -30.64
CA ASN A 606 45.68 -37.59 -29.84
C ASN A 606 45.69 -37.14 -28.36
N TYR A 607 45.31 -38.04 -27.44
CA TYR A 607 45.30 -37.77 -26.00
C TYR A 607 45.91 -38.92 -25.20
N THR A 608 46.44 -38.60 -24.02
CA THR A 608 47.11 -39.57 -23.14
C THR A 608 46.36 -39.66 -21.82
N ALA A 609 46.04 -40.87 -21.38
CA ALA A 609 45.64 -41.15 -20.00
C ALA A 609 46.85 -41.66 -19.21
N GLU A 610 47.13 -41.05 -18.06
CA GLU A 610 48.18 -41.50 -17.14
C GLU A 610 47.55 -42.19 -15.92
N VAL A 611 47.96 -43.44 -15.65
CA VAL A 611 47.50 -44.26 -14.53
C VAL A 611 48.66 -44.50 -13.56
N PHE A 612 48.58 -43.84 -12.41
CA PHE A 612 49.57 -43.90 -11.32
C PHE A 612 49.28 -45.07 -10.35
N GLY A 613 49.00 -46.24 -10.93
CA GLY A 613 48.68 -47.48 -10.23
C GLY A 613 48.39 -48.60 -11.23
N ASN A 614 47.60 -49.60 -10.82
CA ASN A 614 47.23 -50.74 -11.64
C ASN A 614 46.05 -50.42 -12.58
N LEU A 615 46.01 -51.06 -13.75
CA LEU A 615 44.88 -50.96 -14.69
C LEU A 615 44.25 -52.34 -14.93
N VAL A 616 42.95 -52.48 -14.63
CA VAL A 616 42.15 -53.66 -14.95
C VAL A 616 41.17 -53.29 -16.06
N ASN A 617 41.28 -53.92 -17.23
CA ASN A 617 40.37 -53.69 -18.35
C ASN A 617 39.44 -54.89 -18.56
N ASN A 618 38.21 -54.74 -18.10
CA ASN A 618 37.11 -55.70 -18.30
C ASN A 618 36.24 -55.34 -19.52
N GLY A 619 36.32 -54.10 -20.02
CA GLY A 619 35.58 -53.59 -21.17
C GLY A 619 36.43 -53.49 -22.44
N THR A 620 36.38 -52.34 -23.10
CA THR A 620 37.17 -52.05 -24.31
C THR A 620 38.03 -50.81 -24.10
N ILE A 621 39.32 -50.89 -24.47
CA ILE A 621 40.20 -49.73 -24.66
C ILE A 621 40.42 -49.58 -26.17
N ALA A 622 40.10 -48.42 -26.75
CA ALA A 622 40.24 -48.23 -28.20
C ALA A 622 40.47 -46.76 -28.59
N ASN A 623 41.01 -46.57 -29.79
CA ASN A 623 41.02 -45.25 -30.44
C ASN A 623 39.60 -44.78 -30.76
N ASN A 624 39.47 -43.46 -30.80
CA ASN A 624 38.38 -42.77 -31.48
C ASN A 624 38.89 -42.37 -32.89
N SER A 625 38.67 -41.12 -33.33
CA SER A 625 39.22 -40.62 -34.61
C SER A 625 40.75 -40.45 -34.65
N TYR A 626 41.40 -40.46 -33.48
CA TYR A 626 42.83 -40.19 -33.28
C TYR A 626 43.40 -41.17 -32.25
N ASN A 627 44.72 -41.16 -32.04
CA ASN A 627 45.40 -42.11 -31.16
C ASN A 627 45.14 -41.81 -29.67
N LEU A 628 44.70 -42.83 -28.94
CA LEU A 628 44.74 -42.90 -27.48
C LEU A 628 46.11 -43.45 -27.05
N TYR A 629 46.79 -42.77 -26.14
CA TYR A 629 47.91 -43.35 -25.38
C TYR A 629 47.45 -43.65 -23.95
N VAL A 630 47.91 -44.78 -23.38
CA VAL A 630 47.62 -45.15 -21.98
C VAL A 630 48.94 -45.49 -21.31
N ASN A 631 49.40 -44.62 -20.41
CA ASN A 631 50.64 -44.78 -19.67
C ASN A 631 50.31 -45.35 -18.29
N VAL A 632 50.64 -46.61 -18.03
CA VAL A 632 50.40 -47.28 -16.74
C VAL A 632 51.74 -47.48 -16.02
N THR A 633 51.77 -47.16 -14.72
CA THR A 633 52.97 -47.30 -13.88
C THR A 633 52.97 -48.57 -13.03
N GLY A 634 51.79 -49.15 -12.75
CA GLY A 634 51.62 -50.45 -12.11
C GLY A 634 51.29 -51.57 -13.10
N ASP A 635 50.68 -52.64 -12.58
CA ASP A 635 50.35 -53.84 -13.34
C ASP A 635 49.11 -53.65 -14.24
N ILE A 636 49.09 -54.33 -15.38
CA ILE A 636 47.96 -54.37 -16.32
C ILE A 636 47.30 -55.76 -16.28
N THR A 637 46.00 -55.80 -16.01
CA THR A 637 45.16 -57.00 -16.15
C THR A 637 44.19 -56.81 -17.31
N GLN A 638 44.36 -57.58 -18.39
CA GLN A 638 43.54 -57.50 -19.60
C GLN A 638 42.55 -58.66 -19.66
N ASN A 639 41.26 -58.36 -19.44
CA ASN A 639 40.16 -59.33 -19.50
C ASN A 639 39.21 -59.10 -20.70
N GLY A 640 39.15 -57.87 -21.23
CA GLY A 640 38.28 -57.46 -22.33
C GLY A 640 39.01 -57.29 -23.67
N SER A 641 38.72 -56.18 -24.39
CA SER A 641 39.35 -55.82 -25.66
C SER A 641 40.30 -54.62 -25.54
N TRP A 642 41.38 -54.60 -26.33
CA TRP A 642 42.35 -53.50 -26.38
C TRP A 642 42.80 -53.31 -27.84
N THR A 643 42.42 -52.18 -28.47
CA THR A 643 42.58 -51.89 -29.91
C THR A 643 42.84 -50.40 -30.18
N ASN A 644 43.75 -49.77 -29.44
CA ASN A 644 44.29 -48.44 -29.75
C ASN A 644 45.58 -48.51 -30.58
#